data_AF-A0AAU9IUH6-F1
#
_entry.id   AF-A0AAU9IUH6-F1
#
_cell.length_a   1.000
_cell.length_b   1.000
_cell.length_c   1.000
_cell.angle_alpha   90.00
_cell.angle_beta   90.00
_cell.angle_gamma   90.00
#
_symmetry.space_group_name_H-M   'P 1'
#
loop_
_entity.id
_entity.type
_entity.pdbx_description
1 polymer ?
#
loop_
_entity_poly.entity_id
_entity_poly.type
_entity_poly.pdbx_seq_one_letter_code
_entity_poly.pdbx_strand_id
1 'polypeptide(L)'
;METETFTEHKDSEESKLSHQNEVIRALGKHYTQYAEGLITKGVVSQATMDKIKKIRQNPNIARAEKALANGELELALDFAMMVRHSQPDEIYVESGNFVEKAIKLEHYEFAKSLLERGYGLPPNLFINAISDKNTELVNRLIQEGLYYQENSVEVEFWFLLYCDFVDSARLLLEKEASIKHLCKNFTIDSKDNISSFLKDNEVIDTVITIALQRKLDHIACIMLTMNPNCINKNMIYIALETSCIGFIKIVWTGNYTVKEVAAIKTRLKNSVIWQKLDQELVDIDERREMVRKLKVSFIIEKLLAMKKIQEVDEVLDWPGACDEVGIVNVLMLSGQQSLARKCVQKCLSGITTKDFTSAFEEGLFELCVDMLRFKEAATALEDEKIQEDIIKIIENGDSCLQAVEMLNAIPNKEWYLEHTKDLTNNLYELAVKKKEILICQAPILFCALTAEFLTRLSSASLEHQNRCIETANLYIDLGAALIESILEEPFLNFYMNQQDSSGRTVLSIAADNGFYKLLESEGVGSIVQKLWNGEKEYYDVMKASSIHQSLMAPLHSEDCFKFLKRLDKDVPYMFHFERWLDSCSLRFMAQGISTVFLLIIYNLLIYYAIENNSFLDVTDNSHSEFCLRIAQVWIFGIITEQIQQYIFGWKTGRGYTFDNWRMLDIIMFGCMILISMSLGKKYMGEGNRYPDADPVLFNACMHSIVVTLIWLRFMGVLLTHKAFGPILQMIYIVITQIIHFFVLWFSLIFCFAAIFACLFSETNPDFPDFTYSVRNLFSATLLNFSFDNFGDQKTIGALLLGGYVLISYAVLLNILIAMVCNVYYEVEALVDAEHRAVVIAYYDRWVWDETYGGLIFAPSPLSFLVLLASPFILFSRDPKKWNIRVAKVFYLFFALPQFVVFVVHSLFLLLFLYFKAFIFYPKESKKIENSRIRKIGGGKIKRMDTLKIEKLVYKYNILRCIIWFFIGIPCLLWAVLRDCYDFWANIYYVHKDPKEEQEKVKISRVINQEMIKNVHRVLEDMVYDEITVNEFVENWMAYDIIDKDISTKDLIERKQRATDFLVQFSESLKHTVINIPKMRRLLPKQPNEEYTEDYIKRVRFINVPWLSKGLKNFQDEMGSITIGDVTVPKDSGVSGGPLDVLHIRNIEITLEMMDKKHAELANTIETIRRQMEEQKKIAAMLRGRESNR
;
A
#
# COMPACT_ATOMS: atom_id res chain seq x y z
N MET A 1 -30.70 -35.46 40.13
CA MET A 1 -29.29 -35.91 40.02
C MET A 1 -28.48 -34.74 39.46
N GLU A 2 -28.39 -33.64 40.20
CA GLU A 2 -27.63 -32.43 39.86
C GLU A 2 -27.33 -31.68 41.17
N THR A 3 -26.52 -32.26 42.05
CA THR A 3 -25.96 -31.60 43.26
C THR A 3 -24.71 -32.35 43.79
N GLU A 4 -23.82 -32.84 42.93
CA GLU A 4 -22.58 -33.51 43.38
C GLU A 4 -21.30 -33.13 42.62
N THR A 5 -21.29 -32.05 41.83
CA THR A 5 -20.11 -31.63 41.03
C THR A 5 -19.50 -30.29 41.44
N PHE A 6 -19.80 -29.76 42.64
CA PHE A 6 -19.30 -28.45 43.08
C PHE A 6 -18.17 -28.48 44.11
N THR A 7 -17.75 -29.66 44.59
CA THR A 7 -16.71 -29.78 45.62
C THR A 7 -15.36 -30.32 45.11
N GLU A 8 -15.29 -30.99 43.95
CA GLU A 8 -14.00 -31.44 43.38
C GLU A 8 -13.26 -30.36 42.56
N HIS A 9 -13.94 -29.24 42.23
CA HIS A 9 -13.30 -28.16 41.45
C HIS A 9 -12.46 -27.19 42.31
N LYS A 10 -12.72 -27.10 43.62
CA LYS A 10 -12.04 -26.17 44.53
C LYS A 10 -10.65 -26.66 44.97
N ASP A 11 -10.52 -27.95 45.26
CA ASP A 11 -9.25 -28.55 45.70
C ASP A 11 -8.24 -28.71 44.53
N SER A 12 -8.74 -28.83 43.30
CA SER A 12 -7.94 -28.83 42.06
C SER A 12 -7.36 -27.45 41.73
N GLU A 13 -8.09 -26.37 42.05
CA GLU A 13 -7.62 -25.00 41.86
C GLU A 13 -6.61 -24.58 42.93
N GLU A 14 -6.80 -24.96 44.20
CA GLU A 14 -5.83 -24.66 45.27
C GLU A 14 -4.50 -25.40 45.09
N SER A 15 -4.52 -26.65 44.62
CA SER A 15 -3.32 -27.43 44.27
C SER A 15 -2.56 -26.84 43.08
N LYS A 16 -3.29 -26.40 42.04
CA LYS A 16 -2.68 -25.69 40.89
C LYS A 16 -2.12 -24.33 41.27
N LEU A 17 -2.78 -23.59 42.17
CA LEU A 17 -2.29 -22.31 42.69
C LEU A 17 -1.01 -22.48 43.52
N SER A 18 -0.96 -23.50 44.37
CA SER A 18 0.22 -23.83 45.17
C SER A 18 1.42 -24.18 44.29
N HIS A 19 1.21 -25.02 43.27
CA HIS A 19 2.27 -25.41 42.34
C HIS A 19 2.72 -24.26 41.42
N GLN A 20 1.81 -23.41 40.95
CA GLN A 20 2.17 -22.17 40.23
C GLN A 20 2.99 -21.23 41.11
N ASN A 21 2.62 -21.05 42.38
CA ASN A 21 3.35 -20.18 43.30
C ASN A 21 4.75 -20.71 43.67
N GLU A 22 4.92 -22.03 43.77
CA GLU A 22 6.23 -22.66 43.96
C GLU A 22 7.12 -22.55 42.71
N VAL A 23 6.55 -22.72 41.51
CA VAL A 23 7.27 -22.56 40.23
C VAL A 23 7.67 -21.10 40.01
N ILE A 24 6.81 -20.13 40.33
CA ILE A 24 7.12 -18.69 40.28
C ILE A 24 8.21 -18.34 41.30
N ARG A 25 8.22 -18.92 42.51
CA ARG A 25 9.30 -18.74 43.50
C ARG A 25 10.62 -19.38 43.06
N ALA A 26 10.58 -20.56 42.46
CA ALA A 26 11.77 -21.27 41.97
C ALA A 26 12.40 -20.53 40.79
N LEU A 27 11.58 -20.05 39.84
CA LEU A 27 12.02 -19.22 38.70
C LEU A 27 12.54 -17.87 39.19
N GLY A 28 11.87 -17.24 40.16
CA GLY A 28 12.31 -15.98 40.76
C GLY A 28 13.73 -16.06 41.34
N LYS A 29 14.10 -17.19 41.97
CA LYS A 29 15.45 -17.46 42.48
C LYS A 29 16.46 -17.79 41.37
N HIS A 30 16.07 -18.62 40.40
CA HIS A 30 16.95 -19.02 39.31
C HIS A 30 17.34 -17.83 38.41
N TYR A 31 16.39 -16.93 38.14
CA TYR A 31 16.64 -15.73 37.33
C TYR A 31 17.41 -14.65 38.08
N THR A 32 17.25 -14.49 39.41
CA THR A 32 18.14 -13.60 40.19
C THR A 32 19.57 -14.11 40.20
N GLN A 33 19.80 -15.42 40.32
CA GLN A 33 21.13 -16.01 40.22
C GLN A 33 21.71 -15.88 38.81
N TYR A 34 20.88 -15.98 37.77
CA TYR A 34 21.29 -15.79 36.38
C TYR A 34 21.61 -14.32 36.07
N ALA A 35 20.80 -13.37 36.55
CA ALA A 35 21.05 -11.93 36.44
C ALA A 35 22.32 -11.51 37.19
N GLU A 36 22.58 -12.06 38.38
CA GLU A 36 23.86 -11.90 39.10
C GLU A 36 25.03 -12.53 38.32
N GLY A 37 24.79 -13.63 37.60
CA GLY A 37 25.72 -14.24 36.65
C GLY A 37 26.04 -13.37 35.43
N LEU A 38 25.08 -12.58 34.94
CA LEU A 38 25.28 -11.63 33.83
C LEU A 38 26.05 -10.38 34.29
N ILE A 39 25.85 -9.94 35.52
CA ILE A 39 26.62 -8.85 36.15
C ILE A 39 28.08 -9.24 36.35
N THR A 40 28.33 -10.46 36.86
CA THR A 40 29.70 -10.96 37.03
C THR A 40 30.44 -11.13 35.70
N LYS A 41 29.71 -11.28 34.59
CA LYS A 41 30.23 -11.25 33.21
C LYS A 41 30.28 -9.84 32.60
N GLY A 42 29.87 -8.80 33.31
CA GLY A 42 29.88 -7.41 32.85
C GLY A 42 28.90 -7.10 31.72
N VAL A 43 27.83 -7.90 31.56
CA VAL A 43 26.89 -7.80 30.43
C VAL A 43 25.76 -6.79 30.67
N VAL A 44 25.39 -6.53 31.93
CA VAL A 44 24.29 -5.63 32.32
C VAL A 44 24.75 -4.69 33.43
N SER A 45 24.31 -3.42 33.39
CA SER A 45 24.68 -2.41 34.39
C SER A 45 24.08 -2.69 35.78
N GLN A 46 24.82 -2.36 36.84
CA GLN A 46 24.34 -2.49 38.24
C GLN A 46 23.07 -1.64 38.49
N ALA A 47 22.97 -0.47 37.83
CA ALA A 47 21.84 0.44 37.94
C ALA A 47 20.54 -0.15 37.39
N THR A 48 20.63 -0.99 36.35
CA THR A 48 19.49 -1.72 35.80
C THR A 48 18.95 -2.71 36.84
N MET A 49 19.82 -3.43 37.56
CA MET A 49 19.37 -4.33 38.62
C MET A 49 18.70 -3.61 39.80
N ASP A 50 19.14 -2.41 40.14
CA ASP A 50 18.50 -1.60 41.17
C ASP A 50 17.11 -1.09 40.73
N LYS A 51 16.93 -0.81 39.43
CA LYS A 51 15.61 -0.53 38.84
C LYS A 51 14.68 -1.75 38.85
N ILE A 52 15.19 -2.93 38.47
CA ILE A 52 14.44 -4.19 38.48
C ILE A 52 14.03 -4.56 39.91
N LYS A 53 14.92 -4.34 40.89
CA LYS A 53 14.62 -4.50 42.32
C LYS A 53 13.56 -3.50 42.79
N LYS A 54 13.54 -2.25 42.29
CA LYS A 54 12.50 -1.25 42.60
C LYS A 54 11.13 -1.57 42.01
N ILE A 55 11.05 -2.08 40.78
CA ILE A 55 9.75 -2.44 40.15
C ILE A 55 9.09 -3.61 40.89
N ARG A 56 9.88 -4.53 41.44
CA ARG A 56 9.40 -5.62 42.31
C ARG A 56 9.04 -5.20 43.75
N GLN A 57 9.30 -3.95 44.16
CA GLN A 57 9.31 -3.57 45.58
C GLN A 57 7.96 -3.17 46.21
N ASN A 58 6.83 -3.13 45.48
CA ASN A 58 5.51 -2.89 46.11
C ASN A 58 4.48 -4.04 45.98
N PRO A 59 4.84 -5.30 46.32
CA PRO A 59 3.89 -6.43 46.35
C PRO A 59 2.74 -6.21 47.34
N ASN A 60 2.88 -5.28 48.27
CA ASN A 60 1.88 -4.95 49.27
C ASN A 60 0.69 -4.17 48.67
N ILE A 61 0.89 -3.38 47.59
CA ILE A 61 -0.22 -2.69 46.90
C ILE A 61 -1.12 -3.71 46.20
N ALA A 62 -0.53 -4.61 45.40
CA ALA A 62 -1.28 -5.67 44.72
C ALA A 62 -1.98 -6.62 45.71
N ARG A 63 -1.35 -6.89 46.87
CA ARG A 63 -1.97 -7.66 47.95
C ARG A 63 -3.11 -6.92 48.65
N ALA A 64 -2.96 -5.62 48.90
CA ALA A 64 -4.03 -4.80 49.48
C ALA A 64 -5.25 -4.73 48.56
N GLU A 65 -5.04 -4.52 47.25
CA GLU A 65 -6.13 -4.51 46.27
C GLU A 65 -6.81 -5.88 46.13
N LYS A 66 -6.04 -6.97 46.17
CA LYS A 66 -6.58 -8.33 46.09
C LYS A 66 -7.36 -8.70 47.35
N ALA A 67 -6.86 -8.35 48.53
CA ALA A 67 -7.56 -8.55 49.80
C ALA A 67 -8.87 -7.76 49.83
N LEU A 68 -8.87 -6.51 49.34
CA LEU A 68 -10.07 -5.69 49.19
C LEU A 68 -11.09 -6.34 48.24
N ALA A 69 -10.64 -6.84 47.08
CA ALA A 69 -11.51 -7.53 46.12
C ALA A 69 -12.10 -8.84 46.67
N ASN A 70 -11.41 -9.49 47.61
CA ASN A 70 -11.86 -10.71 48.28
C ASN A 70 -12.78 -10.44 49.49
N GLY A 71 -12.99 -9.18 49.87
CA GLY A 71 -13.76 -8.80 51.07
C GLY A 71 -13.00 -8.95 52.40
N GLU A 72 -11.69 -9.16 52.36
CA GLU A 72 -10.82 -9.32 53.55
C GLU A 72 -10.39 -7.93 54.07
N LEU A 73 -11.34 -7.15 54.59
CA LEU A 73 -11.15 -5.72 54.88
C LEU A 73 -10.01 -5.43 55.88
N GLU A 74 -9.87 -6.21 56.96
CA GLU A 74 -8.79 -6.04 57.93
C GLU A 74 -7.40 -6.31 57.31
N LEU A 75 -7.31 -7.35 56.49
CA LEU A 75 -6.10 -7.76 55.79
C LEU A 75 -5.70 -6.76 54.70
N ALA A 76 -6.70 -6.21 54.00
CA ALA A 76 -6.54 -5.11 53.06
C ALA A 76 -6.05 -3.84 53.76
N LEU A 77 -6.59 -3.53 54.94
CA LEU A 77 -6.15 -2.40 55.76
C LEU A 77 -4.71 -2.57 56.21
N ASP A 78 -4.34 -3.75 56.69
CA ASP A 78 -2.99 -4.05 57.18
C ASP A 78 -1.97 -3.94 56.05
N PHE A 79 -2.27 -4.49 54.87
CA PHE A 79 -1.40 -4.34 53.70
C PHE A 79 -1.32 -2.89 53.23
N ALA A 80 -2.43 -2.15 53.22
CA ALA A 80 -2.46 -0.72 52.88
C ALA A 80 -1.63 0.11 53.89
N MET A 81 -1.68 -0.23 55.18
CA MET A 81 -0.86 0.41 56.20
C MET A 81 0.62 0.08 56.03
N MET A 82 0.97 -1.16 55.64
CA MET A 82 2.34 -1.53 55.31
C MET A 82 2.89 -0.77 54.10
N VAL A 83 2.09 -0.56 53.04
CA VAL A 83 2.46 0.24 51.86
C VAL A 83 2.86 1.66 52.27
N ARG A 84 2.10 2.29 53.16
CA ARG A 84 2.39 3.65 53.65
C ARG A 84 3.74 3.76 54.38
N HIS A 85 4.19 2.69 55.02
CA HIS A 85 5.39 2.71 55.87
C HIS A 85 6.67 2.25 55.14
N SER A 86 6.58 1.45 54.07
CA SER A 86 7.76 0.79 53.48
C SER A 86 8.54 1.63 52.45
N GLN A 87 7.93 2.65 51.87
CA GLN A 87 8.52 3.76 51.11
C GLN A 87 7.31 4.51 50.56
N PRO A 88 7.20 5.84 50.72
CA PRO A 88 5.99 6.56 50.37
C PRO A 88 5.83 6.57 48.84
N ASP A 89 5.05 5.65 48.29
CA ASP A 89 4.26 5.97 47.10
C ASP A 89 3.14 6.92 47.57
N GLU A 90 3.54 8.14 47.97
CA GLU A 90 2.65 9.26 48.31
C GLU A 90 1.61 9.42 47.21
N ILE A 91 2.02 9.20 45.95
CA ILE A 91 1.16 9.19 44.77
C ILE A 91 0.00 8.20 44.89
N TYR A 92 0.20 6.98 45.40
CA TYR A 92 -0.88 5.98 45.51
C TYR A 92 -1.86 6.35 46.63
N VAL A 93 -1.34 6.82 47.77
CA VAL A 93 -2.16 7.24 48.92
C VAL A 93 -2.94 8.52 48.59
N GLU A 94 -2.32 9.48 47.91
CA GLU A 94 -2.93 10.74 47.47
C GLU A 94 -3.89 10.55 46.28
N SER A 95 -3.68 9.56 45.41
CA SER A 95 -4.55 9.32 44.25
C SER A 95 -5.99 8.98 44.64
N GLY A 96 -6.19 8.42 45.84
CA GLY A 96 -7.49 7.95 46.30
C GLY A 96 -8.06 6.75 45.56
N ASN A 97 -7.33 6.15 44.61
CA ASN A 97 -7.79 5.01 43.81
C ASN A 97 -8.24 3.82 44.68
N PHE A 98 -7.56 3.59 45.81
CA PHE A 98 -7.92 2.52 46.74
C PHE A 98 -9.25 2.81 47.46
N VAL A 99 -9.51 4.08 47.79
CA VAL A 99 -10.78 4.55 48.36
C VAL A 99 -11.90 4.45 47.32
N GLU A 100 -11.64 4.83 46.06
CA GLU A 100 -12.59 4.64 44.94
C GLU A 100 -13.00 3.18 44.80
N LYS A 101 -12.02 2.27 44.82
CA LYS A 101 -12.25 0.83 44.65
C LYS A 101 -13.08 0.28 45.80
N ALA A 102 -12.82 0.71 47.03
CA ALA A 102 -13.61 0.35 48.21
C ALA A 102 -15.06 0.85 48.09
N ILE A 103 -15.26 2.08 47.62
CA ILE A 103 -16.61 2.67 47.41
C ILE A 103 -17.37 1.94 46.29
N LYS A 104 -16.70 1.61 45.18
CA LYS A 104 -17.31 0.83 44.09
C LYS A 104 -17.69 -0.60 44.51
N LEU A 105 -17.02 -1.15 45.51
CA LEU A 105 -17.33 -2.44 46.14
C LEU A 105 -18.31 -2.31 47.33
N GLU A 106 -18.91 -1.13 47.53
CA GLU A 106 -19.88 -0.84 48.59
C GLU A 106 -19.34 -0.94 50.03
N HIS A 107 -18.02 -0.90 50.22
CA HIS A 107 -17.37 -0.91 51.53
C HIS A 107 -17.15 0.51 52.08
N TYR A 108 -18.25 1.24 52.33
CA TYR A 108 -18.22 2.66 52.70
C TYR A 108 -17.56 2.95 54.06
N GLU A 109 -17.79 2.12 55.08
CA GLU A 109 -17.13 2.28 56.39
C GLU A 109 -15.62 2.07 56.27
N PHE A 110 -15.19 1.13 55.43
CA PHE A 110 -13.78 0.91 55.14
C PHE A 110 -13.16 2.10 54.40
N ALA A 111 -13.85 2.63 53.38
CA ALA A 111 -13.43 3.84 52.67
C ALA A 111 -13.29 5.05 53.61
N LYS A 112 -14.22 5.22 54.55
CA LYS A 112 -14.16 6.24 55.60
C LYS A 112 -12.95 6.03 56.52
N SER A 113 -12.69 4.80 56.95
CA SER A 113 -11.51 4.47 57.76
C SER A 113 -10.18 4.75 57.03
N LEU A 114 -10.15 4.61 55.69
CA LEU A 114 -8.98 4.96 54.88
C LEU A 114 -8.78 6.49 54.81
N LEU A 115 -9.86 7.26 54.62
CA LEU A 115 -9.83 8.72 54.61
C LEU A 115 -9.40 9.30 55.95
N GLU A 116 -9.95 8.80 57.06
CA GLU A 116 -9.53 9.17 58.43
C GLU A 116 -8.04 8.88 58.67
N ARG A 117 -7.50 7.88 57.97
CA ARG A 117 -6.07 7.54 58.00
C ARG A 117 -5.25 8.30 56.96
N GLY A 118 -5.81 9.26 56.25
CA GLY A 118 -5.08 10.16 55.34
C GLY A 118 -4.87 9.62 53.93
N TYR A 119 -5.64 8.62 53.49
CA TYR A 119 -5.81 8.37 52.06
C TYR A 119 -6.61 9.51 51.43
N GLY A 120 -6.27 9.91 50.21
CA GLY A 120 -7.04 10.92 49.47
C GLY A 120 -8.41 10.38 49.05
N LEU A 121 -9.41 11.25 48.95
CA LEU A 121 -10.61 10.96 48.18
C LEU A 121 -10.28 11.23 46.70
N PRO A 122 -10.72 10.43 45.74
CA PRO A 122 -10.54 10.78 44.34
C PRO A 122 -11.33 12.08 44.04
N PRO A 123 -10.69 13.12 43.48
CA PRO A 123 -11.31 14.44 43.29
C PRO A 123 -12.53 14.43 42.37
N ASN A 124 -12.66 13.43 41.51
CA ASN A 124 -13.74 13.34 40.53
C ASN A 124 -14.78 12.27 40.87
N LEU A 125 -14.67 11.58 42.01
CA LEU A 125 -15.54 10.45 42.35
C LEU A 125 -17.02 10.81 42.31
N PHE A 126 -17.38 11.94 42.92
CA PHE A 126 -18.75 12.41 43.02
C PHE A 126 -19.32 12.77 41.63
N ILE A 127 -18.53 13.47 40.81
CA ILE A 127 -18.89 13.85 39.46
C ILE A 127 -19.02 12.64 38.54
N ASN A 128 -18.12 11.66 38.65
CA ASN A 128 -18.19 10.40 37.93
C ASN A 128 -19.48 9.65 38.29
N ALA A 129 -19.85 9.60 39.58
CA ALA A 129 -21.10 8.98 40.02
C ALA A 129 -22.36 9.66 39.44
N ILE A 130 -22.34 11.00 39.32
CA ILE A 130 -23.42 11.77 38.66
C ILE A 130 -23.46 11.48 37.16
N SER A 131 -22.31 11.47 36.48
CA SER A 131 -22.18 11.19 35.05
C SER A 131 -22.65 9.77 34.69
N ASP A 132 -22.32 8.79 35.53
CA ASP A 132 -22.75 7.39 35.41
C ASP A 132 -24.24 7.19 35.76
N LYS A 133 -24.92 8.25 36.20
CA LYS A 133 -26.31 8.28 36.64
C LYS A 133 -26.65 7.33 37.80
N ASN A 134 -25.69 7.06 38.69
CA ASN A 134 -25.89 6.18 39.83
C ASN A 134 -26.51 6.95 41.01
N THR A 135 -27.84 7.08 41.02
CA THR A 135 -28.61 7.78 42.08
C THR A 135 -28.32 7.28 43.48
N GLU A 136 -28.13 5.97 43.65
CA GLU A 136 -27.91 5.38 44.96
C GLU A 136 -26.53 5.73 45.51
N LEU A 137 -25.49 5.61 44.67
CA LEU A 137 -24.13 5.99 45.03
C LEU A 137 -24.04 7.49 45.35
N VAL A 138 -24.65 8.35 44.52
CA VAL A 138 -24.69 9.80 44.76
C VAL A 138 -25.34 10.12 46.11
N ASN A 139 -26.52 9.56 46.38
CA ASN A 139 -27.22 9.78 47.65
C ASN A 139 -26.39 9.29 48.85
N ARG A 140 -25.76 8.12 48.75
CA ARG A 140 -24.90 7.58 49.82
C ARG A 140 -23.64 8.43 50.03
N LEU A 141 -23.00 8.90 48.95
CA LEU A 141 -21.84 9.80 49.06
C LEU A 141 -22.21 11.11 49.78
N ILE A 142 -23.38 11.69 49.48
CA ILE A 142 -23.87 12.89 50.20
C ILE A 142 -24.23 12.54 51.66
N GLN A 143 -24.88 11.40 51.91
CA GLN A 143 -25.27 10.95 53.25
C GLN A 143 -24.06 10.71 54.17
N GLU A 144 -22.99 10.13 53.64
CA GLU A 144 -21.77 9.82 54.38
C GLU A 144 -20.75 10.97 54.43
N GLY A 145 -20.99 12.06 53.70
CA GLY A 145 -20.05 13.20 53.63
C GLY A 145 -18.79 12.89 52.83
N LEU A 146 -18.85 11.92 51.91
CA LEU A 146 -17.73 11.44 51.10
C LEU A 146 -17.62 12.23 49.78
N TYR A 147 -17.59 13.55 49.89
CA TYR A 147 -17.37 14.51 48.79
C TYR A 147 -16.40 15.60 49.25
N TYR A 148 -15.77 16.31 48.32
CA TYR A 148 -14.77 17.32 48.66
C TYR A 148 -15.44 18.57 49.25
N GLN A 149 -15.34 18.76 50.57
CA GLN A 149 -15.96 19.91 51.26
C GLN A 149 -15.29 21.24 50.93
N GLU A 150 -14.02 21.25 50.53
CA GLU A 150 -13.30 22.47 50.18
C GLU A 150 -13.48 22.78 48.69
N ASN A 151 -14.22 23.85 48.34
CA ASN A 151 -14.21 24.49 47.01
C ASN A 151 -14.63 23.63 45.78
N SER A 152 -15.50 22.62 45.88
CA SER A 152 -16.10 21.96 44.69
C SER A 152 -17.62 21.73 44.78
N VAL A 153 -18.19 21.91 45.96
CA VAL A 153 -19.61 21.61 46.25
C VAL A 153 -20.55 22.43 45.36
N GLU A 154 -20.16 23.65 44.98
CA GLU A 154 -20.89 24.52 44.07
C GLU A 154 -21.02 23.92 42.66
N VAL A 155 -19.95 23.31 42.14
CA VAL A 155 -19.92 22.65 40.82
C VAL A 155 -20.73 21.37 40.84
N GLU A 156 -20.58 20.59 41.91
CA GLU A 156 -21.28 19.34 42.13
C GLU A 156 -22.80 19.58 42.24
N PHE A 157 -23.22 20.60 43.00
CA PHE A 157 -24.61 21.01 43.13
C PHE A 157 -25.21 21.45 41.79
N TRP A 158 -24.51 22.30 41.04
CA TRP A 158 -24.97 22.71 39.71
C TRP A 158 -25.10 21.49 38.77
N PHE A 159 -24.13 20.57 38.80
CA PHE A 159 -24.13 19.39 37.94
C PHE A 159 -25.24 18.39 38.29
N LEU A 160 -25.58 18.24 39.58
CA LEU A 160 -26.76 17.48 40.03
C LEU A 160 -28.05 18.04 39.43
N LEU A 161 -28.24 19.36 39.48
CA LEU A 161 -29.42 20.02 38.90
C LEU A 161 -29.46 19.88 37.38
N TYR A 162 -28.31 20.01 36.71
CA TYR A 162 -28.20 19.82 35.26
C TYR A 162 -28.59 18.39 34.83
N CYS A 163 -28.19 17.38 35.59
CA CYS A 163 -28.49 15.97 35.33
C CYS A 163 -29.87 15.50 35.86
N ASP A 164 -30.73 16.40 36.33
CA ASP A 164 -32.08 16.14 36.89
C ASP A 164 -32.09 15.33 38.22
N PHE A 165 -31.01 15.38 39.01
CA PHE A 165 -30.91 14.76 40.35
C PHE A 165 -31.46 15.69 41.44
N VAL A 166 -32.74 16.06 41.33
CA VAL A 166 -33.38 17.09 42.17
C VAL A 166 -33.37 16.72 43.66
N ASP A 167 -33.66 15.47 44.00
CA ASP A 167 -33.71 15.03 45.40
C ASP A 167 -32.33 14.98 46.05
N SER A 168 -31.31 14.53 45.31
CA SER A 168 -29.91 14.55 45.74
C SER A 168 -29.41 15.99 45.91
N ALA A 169 -29.79 16.91 45.01
CA ALA A 169 -29.45 18.33 45.13
C ALA A 169 -30.08 18.97 46.37
N ARG A 170 -31.34 18.65 46.70
CA ARG A 170 -31.99 19.10 47.95
C ARG A 170 -31.24 18.59 49.18
N LEU A 171 -30.89 17.30 49.19
CA LEU A 171 -30.14 16.67 50.27
C LEU A 171 -28.76 17.34 50.47
N LEU A 172 -28.08 17.70 49.37
CA LEU A 172 -26.80 18.41 49.42
C LEU A 172 -26.96 19.85 49.94
N LEU A 173 -28.01 20.56 49.52
CA LEU A 173 -28.33 21.93 49.97
C LEU A 173 -28.66 22.01 51.47
N GLU A 174 -29.30 20.98 52.02
CA GLU A 174 -29.60 20.89 53.45
C GLU A 174 -28.34 20.74 54.30
N LYS A 175 -27.40 19.93 53.83
CA LYS A 175 -26.15 19.62 54.54
C LYS A 175 -25.14 20.76 54.47
N GLU A 176 -24.91 21.32 53.28
CA GLU A 176 -23.78 22.22 53.07
C GLU A 176 -24.17 23.69 52.99
N ALA A 177 -23.75 24.44 54.02
CA ALA A 177 -24.12 25.84 54.18
C ALA A 177 -23.51 26.77 53.12
N SER A 178 -22.40 26.37 52.47
CA SER A 178 -21.75 27.13 51.39
C SER A 178 -22.67 27.35 50.18
N ILE A 179 -23.47 26.34 49.81
CA ILE A 179 -24.39 26.38 48.67
C ILE A 179 -25.55 27.37 48.92
N LYS A 180 -25.92 27.60 50.19
CA LYS A 180 -26.99 28.55 50.55
C LYS A 180 -26.68 29.98 50.08
N HIS A 181 -25.40 30.33 49.93
CA HIS A 181 -25.00 31.61 49.37
C HIS A 181 -25.36 31.74 47.88
N LEU A 182 -25.18 30.68 47.09
CA LEU A 182 -25.56 30.63 45.67
C LEU A 182 -27.08 30.59 45.48
N CYS A 183 -27.82 30.02 46.43
CA CYS A 183 -29.28 29.84 46.32
C CYS A 183 -30.11 30.96 46.95
N LYS A 184 -29.54 32.13 47.28
CA LYS A 184 -30.23 33.21 48.05
C LYS A 184 -31.61 33.62 47.51
N ASN A 185 -31.86 33.44 46.21
CA ASN A 185 -33.11 33.78 45.53
C ASN A 185 -33.78 32.58 44.81
N PHE A 186 -33.37 31.35 45.11
CA PHE A 186 -33.76 30.16 44.36
C PHE A 186 -34.41 29.10 45.26
N THR A 187 -35.60 28.62 44.89
CA THR A 187 -36.23 27.45 45.51
C THR A 187 -36.36 26.30 44.50
N ILE A 188 -35.99 25.09 44.94
CA ILE A 188 -35.98 23.85 44.14
C ILE A 188 -37.40 23.25 44.09
N ASP A 189 -38.38 24.04 43.62
CA ASP A 189 -39.80 23.67 43.64
C ASP A 189 -40.38 23.42 42.24
N SER A 190 -39.82 24.05 41.20
CA SER A 190 -40.32 23.93 39.82
C SER A 190 -39.17 23.76 38.80
N LYS A 191 -39.44 23.03 37.71
CA LYS A 191 -38.48 22.86 36.60
C LYS A 191 -38.11 24.20 35.95
N ASP A 192 -39.04 25.15 35.92
CA ASP A 192 -38.79 26.49 35.37
C ASP A 192 -37.76 27.26 36.21
N ASN A 193 -37.87 27.18 37.55
CA ASN A 193 -36.88 27.79 38.44
C ASN A 193 -35.51 27.16 38.21
N ILE A 194 -35.41 25.83 38.12
CA ILE A 194 -34.13 25.13 37.87
C ILE A 194 -33.53 25.61 36.55
N SER A 195 -34.34 25.74 35.50
CA SER A 195 -33.87 26.23 34.20
C SER A 195 -33.37 27.67 34.23
N SER A 196 -33.94 28.52 35.09
CA SER A 196 -33.50 29.90 35.30
C SER A 196 -32.18 29.95 36.08
N PHE A 197 -32.04 29.13 37.13
CA PHE A 197 -30.83 29.01 37.94
C PHE A 197 -29.64 28.50 37.12
N LEU A 198 -29.86 27.46 36.30
CA LEU A 198 -28.85 26.91 35.39
C LEU A 198 -28.39 27.91 34.30
N LYS A 199 -29.12 29.04 34.12
CA LYS A 199 -28.79 30.11 33.17
C LYS A 199 -28.33 31.40 33.83
N ASP A 200 -28.34 31.50 35.15
CA ASP A 200 -27.94 32.70 35.88
C ASP A 200 -26.45 32.98 35.67
N ASN A 201 -26.11 34.21 35.26
CA ASN A 201 -24.73 34.59 34.93
C ASN A 201 -23.80 34.55 36.15
N GLU A 202 -24.25 34.97 37.33
CA GLU A 202 -23.39 35.02 38.53
C GLU A 202 -23.07 33.62 39.04
N VAL A 203 -24.07 32.73 38.97
CA VAL A 203 -23.90 31.31 39.32
C VAL A 203 -22.94 30.66 38.34
N ILE A 204 -23.17 30.81 37.03
CA ILE A 204 -22.31 30.21 36.01
C ILE A 204 -20.88 30.73 36.08
N ASP A 205 -20.66 32.03 36.30
CA ASP A 205 -19.32 32.63 36.41
C ASP A 205 -18.52 32.03 37.56
N THR A 206 -19.14 31.92 38.74
CA THR A 206 -18.56 31.31 39.92
C THR A 206 -18.24 29.83 39.67
N VAL A 207 -19.21 29.09 39.12
CA VAL A 207 -19.10 27.65 38.96
C VAL A 207 -18.10 27.27 37.85
N ILE A 208 -18.05 27.99 36.72
CA ILE A 208 -17.03 27.78 35.69
C ILE A 208 -15.63 28.02 36.26
N THR A 209 -15.44 29.10 37.03
CA THR A 209 -14.14 29.43 37.63
C THR A 209 -13.64 28.31 38.53
N ILE A 210 -14.52 27.78 39.40
CA ILE A 210 -14.20 26.65 40.28
C ILE A 210 -13.94 25.37 39.46
N ALA A 211 -14.77 25.07 38.45
CA ALA A 211 -14.60 23.92 37.58
C ALA A 211 -13.23 23.96 36.87
N LEU A 212 -12.81 25.12 36.37
CA LEU A 212 -11.53 25.30 35.71
C LEU A 212 -10.35 25.15 36.69
N GLN A 213 -10.45 25.69 37.90
CA GLN A 213 -9.44 25.51 38.95
C GLN A 213 -9.26 24.03 39.34
N ARG A 214 -10.35 23.26 39.31
CA ARG A 214 -10.38 21.83 39.62
C ARG A 214 -10.07 20.90 38.44
N LYS A 215 -9.74 21.44 37.25
CA LYS A 215 -9.52 20.66 36.01
C LYS A 215 -10.76 19.87 35.54
N LEU A 216 -11.96 20.34 35.86
CA LEU A 216 -13.24 19.74 35.45
C LEU A 216 -13.68 20.29 34.09
N ASP A 217 -12.86 20.00 33.08
CA ASP A 217 -12.96 20.58 31.74
C ASP A 217 -14.31 20.31 31.06
N HIS A 218 -14.82 19.08 31.15
CA HIS A 218 -16.10 18.70 30.56
C HIS A 218 -17.30 19.51 31.11
N ILE A 219 -17.30 19.82 32.42
CA ILE A 219 -18.35 20.61 33.06
C ILE A 219 -18.25 22.07 32.62
N ALA A 220 -17.04 22.63 32.64
CA ALA A 220 -16.79 23.99 32.16
C ALA A 220 -17.22 24.16 30.70
N CYS A 221 -16.99 23.15 29.85
CA CYS A 221 -17.47 23.10 28.48
C CYS A 221 -19.00 23.19 28.40
N ILE A 222 -19.72 22.33 29.15
CA ILE A 222 -21.19 22.31 29.17
C ILE A 222 -21.71 23.69 29.58
N MET A 223 -21.19 24.27 30.66
CA MET A 223 -21.61 25.59 31.14
C MET A 223 -21.38 26.70 30.11
N LEU A 224 -20.22 26.72 29.46
CA LEU A 224 -19.91 27.69 28.42
C LEU A 224 -20.83 27.53 27.20
N THR A 225 -21.22 26.30 26.85
CA THR A 225 -22.18 26.08 25.76
C THR A 225 -23.59 26.55 26.11
N MET A 226 -24.00 26.42 27.37
CA MET A 226 -25.33 26.86 27.83
C MET A 226 -25.41 28.38 27.92
N ASN A 227 -24.33 29.05 28.35
CA ASN A 227 -24.29 30.51 28.45
C ASN A 227 -22.94 31.09 27.97
N PRO A 228 -22.82 31.36 26.65
CA PRO A 228 -21.61 31.90 26.05
C PRO A 228 -21.23 33.31 26.54
N ASN A 229 -22.18 34.03 27.18
CA ASN A 229 -21.96 35.40 27.64
C ASN A 229 -21.23 35.50 28.98
N CYS A 230 -21.04 34.38 29.69
CA CYS A 230 -20.38 34.37 30.99
C CYS A 230 -18.84 34.34 30.90
N ILE A 231 -18.26 34.32 29.70
CA ILE A 231 -16.81 34.20 29.56
C ILE A 231 -16.10 35.49 29.99
N ASN A 232 -15.05 35.34 30.79
CA ASN A 232 -14.20 36.44 31.23
C ASN A 232 -12.70 36.13 30.99
N LYS A 233 -11.86 37.17 31.06
CA LYS A 233 -10.38 37.08 30.91
C LYS A 233 -9.74 36.11 31.92
N ASN A 234 -10.20 36.11 33.17
CA ASN A 234 -9.63 35.30 34.23
C ASN A 234 -9.85 33.80 34.01
N MET A 235 -11.03 33.40 33.52
CA MET A 235 -11.33 32.02 33.15
C MET A 235 -10.36 31.48 32.10
N ILE A 236 -10.02 32.30 31.10
CA ILE A 236 -9.06 31.90 30.06
C ILE A 236 -7.67 31.67 30.67
N TYR A 237 -7.22 32.54 31.58
CA TYR A 237 -5.94 32.35 32.26
C TYR A 237 -5.93 31.10 33.13
N ILE A 238 -6.98 30.90 33.92
CA ILE A 238 -7.12 29.69 34.76
C ILE A 238 -7.12 28.46 33.87
N ALA A 239 -7.92 28.44 32.80
CA ALA A 239 -7.97 27.31 31.88
C ALA A 239 -6.61 27.00 31.23
N LEU A 240 -5.85 28.03 30.84
CA LEU A 240 -4.49 27.88 30.31
C LEU A 240 -3.50 27.39 31.39
N GLU A 241 -3.69 27.73 32.66
CA GLU A 241 -2.83 27.29 33.77
C GLU A 241 -3.15 25.86 34.22
N THR A 242 -4.43 25.47 34.19
CA THR A 242 -4.88 24.14 34.61
C THR A 242 -4.91 23.12 33.46
N SER A 243 -4.77 23.59 32.21
CA SER A 243 -4.85 22.82 30.96
C SER A 243 -6.24 22.25 30.67
N CYS A 244 -7.29 23.05 30.86
CA CYS A 244 -8.66 22.70 30.47
C CYS A 244 -8.86 22.91 28.96
N ILE A 245 -8.48 21.90 28.18
CA ILE A 245 -8.30 21.99 26.71
C ILE A 245 -9.63 22.04 25.97
N GLY A 246 -10.63 21.27 26.39
CA GLY A 246 -11.99 21.35 25.85
C GLY A 246 -12.58 22.74 26.02
N PHE A 247 -12.38 23.37 27.18
CA PHE A 247 -12.81 24.74 27.42
C PHE A 247 -12.08 25.69 26.47
N ILE A 248 -10.74 25.66 26.44
CA ILE A 248 -9.95 26.50 25.53
C ILE A 248 -10.34 26.24 24.06
N LYS A 249 -10.64 25.00 23.68
CA LYS A 249 -11.12 24.62 22.35
C LYS A 249 -12.42 25.34 22.02
N ILE A 250 -13.40 25.35 22.91
CA ILE A 250 -14.69 26.03 22.69
C ILE A 250 -14.49 27.55 22.59
N VAL A 251 -13.66 28.12 23.46
CA VAL A 251 -13.31 29.55 23.41
C VAL A 251 -12.63 29.88 22.09
N TRP A 252 -11.68 29.04 21.69
CA TRP A 252 -10.97 29.17 20.44
C TRP A 252 -11.96 29.02 19.27
N THR A 253 -12.58 27.86 19.03
CA THR A 253 -13.50 27.62 17.91
C THR A 253 -14.68 28.60 17.86
N GLY A 254 -15.08 29.17 19.01
CA GLY A 254 -16.18 30.12 19.12
C GLY A 254 -17.57 29.50 18.93
N ASN A 255 -17.65 28.17 18.75
CA ASN A 255 -18.87 27.38 18.64
C ASN A 255 -18.56 25.90 18.93
N TYR A 256 -19.44 25.22 19.69
CA TYR A 256 -19.34 23.80 20.04
C TYR A 256 -19.61 22.84 18.87
N THR A 257 -20.36 23.27 17.85
CA THR A 257 -20.92 22.37 16.81
C THR A 257 -20.17 22.38 15.46
N VAL A 258 -19.25 23.33 15.25
CA VAL A 258 -18.61 23.51 13.94
C VAL A 258 -17.47 22.52 13.74
N LYS A 259 -17.64 21.56 12.84
CA LYS A 259 -16.60 20.60 12.40
C LYS A 259 -15.79 21.08 11.20
N GLU A 260 -16.16 22.18 10.54
CA GLU A 260 -15.53 22.62 9.28
C GLU A 260 -14.55 23.79 9.45
N VAL A 261 -13.37 23.64 8.82
CA VAL A 261 -12.18 24.50 8.93
C VAL A 261 -12.33 25.87 8.23
N ALA A 262 -13.24 25.99 7.26
CA ALA A 262 -13.36 27.20 6.42
C ALA A 262 -13.83 28.48 7.16
N ALA A 263 -14.10 28.41 8.47
CA ALA A 263 -14.75 29.46 9.24
C ALA A 263 -13.81 30.36 10.07
N ILE A 264 -12.47 30.21 10.05
CA ILE A 264 -11.58 30.93 11.00
C ILE A 264 -11.68 32.47 10.88
N LYS A 265 -11.76 33.04 9.67
CA LYS A 265 -11.92 34.51 9.49
C LYS A 265 -13.34 35.00 9.78
N THR A 266 -14.34 34.17 9.55
CA THR A 266 -15.76 34.45 9.82
C THR A 266 -16.09 34.30 11.32
N ARG A 267 -15.32 33.48 12.05
CA ARG A 267 -15.42 33.16 13.48
C ARG A 267 -15.28 34.37 14.39
N LEU A 268 -14.26 35.20 14.16
CA LEU A 268 -13.99 36.39 14.99
C LEU A 268 -15.11 37.43 14.90
N LYS A 269 -15.84 37.49 13.78
CA LYS A 269 -16.94 38.46 13.60
C LYS A 269 -18.27 37.97 14.17
N ASN A 270 -18.53 36.66 14.11
CA ASN A 270 -19.87 36.12 14.37
C ASN A 270 -19.99 35.35 15.71
N SER A 271 -18.90 35.03 16.40
CA SER A 271 -18.97 34.30 17.67
C SER A 271 -19.39 35.21 18.82
N VAL A 272 -20.43 34.81 19.55
CA VAL A 272 -20.93 35.50 20.76
C VAL A 272 -19.85 35.55 21.84
N ILE A 273 -19.06 34.49 21.99
CA ILE A 273 -17.95 34.39 22.95
C ILE A 273 -16.91 35.48 22.66
N TRP A 274 -16.49 35.62 21.41
CA TRP A 274 -15.51 36.62 21.01
C TRP A 274 -16.06 38.05 21.08
N GLN A 275 -17.34 38.26 20.74
CA GLN A 275 -17.99 39.57 20.91
C GLN A 275 -18.05 39.99 22.38
N LYS A 276 -18.35 39.06 23.28
CA LYS A 276 -18.36 39.32 24.72
C LYS A 276 -16.97 39.60 25.28
N LEU A 277 -15.96 38.79 24.89
CA LEU A 277 -14.56 39.07 25.24
C LEU A 277 -14.11 40.43 24.73
N ASP A 278 -14.53 40.83 23.53
CA ASP A 278 -14.20 42.14 22.97
C ASP A 278 -14.89 43.30 23.71
N GLN A 279 -16.07 43.08 24.27
CA GLN A 279 -16.78 44.06 25.11
C GLN A 279 -16.15 44.21 26.49
N GLU A 280 -15.60 43.14 27.07
CA GLU A 280 -14.94 43.20 28.39
C GLU A 280 -13.53 43.79 28.33
N LEU A 281 -12.81 43.58 27.23
CA LEU A 281 -11.45 44.08 27.04
C LEU A 281 -11.48 45.51 26.49
N VAL A 282 -11.66 46.49 27.38
CA VAL A 282 -11.71 47.92 27.02
C VAL A 282 -10.34 48.44 26.53
N ASP A 283 -9.24 47.87 27.03
CA ASP A 283 -7.88 48.24 26.65
C ASP A 283 -7.38 47.45 25.43
N ILE A 284 -6.82 48.18 24.46
CA ILE A 284 -6.25 47.63 23.22
C ILE A 284 -5.06 46.72 23.54
N ASP A 285 -4.25 47.05 24.54
CA ASP A 285 -3.07 46.26 24.88
C ASP A 285 -3.45 44.94 25.57
N GLU A 286 -4.44 44.94 26.46
CA GLU A 286 -5.01 43.71 27.03
C GLU A 286 -5.63 42.82 25.95
N ARG A 287 -6.33 43.41 24.98
CA ARG A 287 -6.88 42.67 23.83
C ARG A 287 -5.79 42.00 23.02
N ARG A 288 -4.68 42.70 22.72
CA ARG A 288 -3.55 42.11 22.00
C ARG A 288 -2.90 40.97 22.80
N GLU A 289 -2.76 41.14 24.11
CA GLU A 289 -2.20 40.11 24.98
C GLU A 289 -3.07 38.85 25.02
N MET A 290 -4.39 39.01 25.15
CA MET A 290 -5.34 37.89 25.17
C MET A 290 -5.33 37.13 23.84
N VAL A 291 -5.38 37.85 22.71
CA VAL A 291 -5.27 37.24 21.38
C VAL A 291 -3.94 36.51 21.21
N ARG A 292 -2.83 37.06 21.73
CA ARG A 292 -1.52 36.38 21.73
C ARG A 292 -1.53 35.09 22.54
N LYS A 293 -2.18 35.08 23.72
CA LYS A 293 -2.25 33.90 24.59
C LYS A 293 -3.23 32.83 24.11
N LEU A 294 -4.20 33.19 23.27
CA LEU A 294 -5.09 32.24 22.59
C LEU A 294 -4.57 31.72 21.25
N LYS A 295 -3.38 32.17 20.80
CA LYS A 295 -2.71 31.55 19.66
C LYS A 295 -2.41 30.09 19.98
N VAL A 296 -2.66 29.20 19.02
CA VAL A 296 -2.41 27.77 19.20
C VAL A 296 -0.93 27.52 19.48
N SER A 297 -0.03 28.28 18.85
CA SER A 297 1.41 28.20 19.12
C SER A 297 1.76 28.43 20.59
N PHE A 298 1.12 29.42 21.24
CA PHE A 298 1.34 29.72 22.66
C PHE A 298 0.71 28.67 23.58
N ILE A 299 -0.48 28.18 23.23
CA ILE A 299 -1.15 27.10 23.97
C ILE A 299 -0.26 25.85 24.00
N ILE A 300 0.25 25.46 22.82
CA ILE A 300 1.15 24.32 22.67
C ILE A 300 2.45 24.55 23.46
N GLU A 301 3.09 25.72 23.31
CA GLU A 301 4.31 26.07 24.05
C GLU A 301 4.11 25.92 25.57
N LYS A 302 2.98 26.42 26.09
CA LYS A 302 2.64 26.31 27.51
C LYS A 302 2.40 24.87 27.95
N LEU A 303 1.69 24.06 27.15
CA LEU A 303 1.45 22.65 27.46
C LEU A 303 2.73 21.81 27.42
N LEU A 304 3.63 22.09 26.48
CA LEU A 304 4.94 21.45 26.41
C LEU A 304 5.82 21.83 27.60
N ALA A 305 5.79 23.10 28.03
CA ALA A 305 6.45 23.52 29.27
C ALA A 305 5.90 22.78 30.51
N MET A 306 4.62 22.40 30.50
CA MET A 306 3.98 21.56 31.53
C MET A 306 4.21 20.05 31.36
N LYS A 307 4.94 19.61 30.31
CA LYS A 307 5.15 18.20 29.94
C LYS A 307 3.87 17.41 29.65
N LYS A 308 2.86 18.10 29.11
CA LYS A 308 1.53 17.57 28.80
C LYS A 308 1.41 17.25 27.31
N ILE A 309 1.99 16.13 26.89
CA ILE A 309 2.14 15.77 25.47
C ILE A 309 0.81 15.30 24.85
N GLN A 310 0.00 14.53 25.60
CA GLN A 310 -1.30 14.04 25.14
C GLN A 310 -2.27 15.19 24.85
N GLU A 311 -2.26 16.17 25.74
CA GLU A 311 -2.96 17.43 25.59
C GLU A 311 -2.57 18.21 24.34
N VAL A 312 -1.28 18.27 24.00
CA VAL A 312 -0.82 18.90 22.74
C VAL A 312 -1.36 18.14 21.54
N ASP A 313 -1.37 16.81 21.60
CA ASP A 313 -1.93 15.98 20.53
C ASP A 313 -3.42 16.26 20.29
N GLU A 314 -4.20 16.44 21.36
CA GLU A 314 -5.60 16.86 21.28
C GLU A 314 -5.77 18.26 20.67
N VAL A 315 -4.87 19.19 20.97
CA VAL A 315 -4.87 20.56 20.40
C VAL A 315 -4.56 20.53 18.90
N LEU A 316 -3.63 19.70 18.45
CA LEU A 316 -3.33 19.50 17.03
C LEU A 316 -4.50 18.89 16.26
N ASP A 317 -5.40 18.18 16.94
CA ASP A 317 -6.61 17.64 16.36
C ASP A 317 -7.74 18.68 16.23
N TRP A 318 -7.52 19.92 16.66
CA TRP A 318 -8.49 21.00 16.48
C TRP A 318 -8.57 21.43 14.99
N PRO A 319 -9.78 21.76 14.49
CA PRO A 319 -9.97 22.12 13.09
C PRO A 319 -9.21 23.40 12.74
N GLY A 320 -8.21 23.29 11.85
CA GLY A 320 -7.36 24.40 11.40
C GLY A 320 -6.32 24.86 12.42
N ALA A 321 -6.09 24.13 13.51
CA ALA A 321 -5.00 24.42 14.43
C ALA A 321 -3.65 24.30 13.70
N CYS A 322 -3.40 23.19 13.02
CA CYS A 322 -2.15 22.94 12.28
C CYS A 322 -1.85 23.94 11.16
N ASP A 323 -2.82 24.76 10.73
CA ASP A 323 -2.63 25.79 9.71
C ASP A 323 -2.09 27.11 10.28
N GLU A 324 -2.02 27.26 11.63
CA GLU A 324 -1.46 28.46 12.25
C GLU A 324 0.08 28.47 12.16
N VAL A 325 0.62 29.56 11.62
CA VAL A 325 2.07 29.73 11.39
C VAL A 325 2.85 29.69 12.70
N GLY A 326 3.94 28.91 12.72
CA GLY A 326 4.88 28.81 13.83
C GLY A 326 4.62 27.67 14.81
N ILE A 327 3.53 26.91 14.68
CA ILE A 327 3.28 25.71 15.52
C ILE A 327 4.38 24.68 15.33
N VAL A 328 4.75 24.40 14.08
CA VAL A 328 5.78 23.42 13.76
C VAL A 328 7.11 23.82 14.41
N ASN A 329 7.48 25.10 14.33
CA ASN A 329 8.67 25.62 15.00
C ASN A 329 8.64 25.44 16.53
N VAL A 330 7.51 25.72 17.18
CA VAL A 330 7.35 25.48 18.64
C VAL A 330 7.54 24.00 18.98
N LEU A 331 6.97 23.08 18.18
CA LEU A 331 7.11 21.64 18.39
C LEU A 331 8.56 21.16 18.17
N MET A 332 9.25 21.71 17.17
CA MET A 332 10.66 21.41 16.89
C MET A 332 11.58 21.88 18.02
N LEU A 333 11.45 23.15 18.45
CA LEU A 333 12.24 23.72 19.55
C LEU A 333 12.03 22.98 20.87
N SER A 334 10.89 22.30 21.02
CA SER A 334 10.56 21.49 22.20
C SER A 334 10.99 20.02 22.06
N GLY A 335 11.64 19.63 20.96
CA GLY A 335 12.09 18.25 20.69
C GLY A 335 10.98 17.25 20.37
N GLN A 336 9.78 17.71 20.00
CA GLN A 336 8.62 16.86 19.76
C GLN A 336 8.40 16.57 18.27
N GLN A 337 9.35 15.85 17.66
CA GLN A 337 9.35 15.57 16.22
C GLN A 337 8.10 14.79 15.75
N SER A 338 7.61 13.81 16.52
CA SER A 338 6.43 13.01 16.13
C SER A 338 5.16 13.85 16.01
N LEU A 339 4.95 14.75 16.97
CA LEU A 339 3.84 15.71 16.95
C LEU A 339 4.01 16.73 15.81
N ALA A 340 5.24 17.19 15.56
CA ALA A 340 5.54 18.06 14.43
C ALA A 340 5.16 17.39 13.10
N ARG A 341 5.53 16.12 12.90
CA ARG A 341 5.15 15.34 11.70
C ARG A 341 3.63 15.20 11.58
N LYS A 342 2.93 14.85 12.66
CA LYS A 342 1.46 14.77 12.68
C LYS A 342 0.82 16.13 12.33
N CYS A 343 1.38 17.23 12.84
CA CYS A 343 0.95 18.59 12.52
C CYS A 343 1.15 18.90 11.04
N VAL A 344 2.36 18.63 10.51
CA VAL A 344 2.70 18.82 9.11
C VAL A 344 1.73 18.05 8.24
N GLN A 345 1.47 16.77 8.51
CA GLN A 345 0.55 15.90 7.74
C GLN A 345 -0.89 16.43 7.67
N LYS A 346 -1.38 17.08 8.73
CA LYS A 346 -2.74 17.65 8.81
C LYS A 346 -2.87 19.07 8.25
N CYS A 347 -1.76 19.80 8.19
CA CYS A 347 -1.71 21.17 7.68
C CYS A 347 -2.12 21.21 6.19
N LEU A 348 -3.03 22.11 5.81
CA LEU A 348 -3.40 22.36 4.41
C LEU A 348 -2.56 23.50 3.82
N SER A 349 -2.12 24.44 4.64
CA SER A 349 -1.31 25.59 4.25
C SER A 349 -0.60 26.19 5.46
N GLY A 350 0.63 26.68 5.30
CA GLY A 350 1.27 27.50 6.34
C GLY A 350 2.70 27.17 6.73
N ILE A 351 3.35 26.19 6.07
CA ILE A 351 4.77 25.90 6.30
C ILE A 351 5.62 26.90 5.54
N THR A 352 6.51 27.59 6.25
CA THR A 352 7.39 28.61 5.66
C THR A 352 8.77 28.05 5.36
N THR A 353 9.53 28.73 4.50
CA THR A 353 10.95 28.43 4.25
C THR A 353 11.76 28.43 5.55
N LYS A 354 11.43 29.33 6.50
CA LYS A 354 12.10 29.41 7.80
C LYS A 354 11.87 28.16 8.66
N ASP A 355 10.64 27.63 8.65
CA ASP A 355 10.34 26.39 9.38
C ASP A 355 11.16 25.22 8.80
N PHE A 356 11.30 25.16 7.48
CA PHE A 356 12.14 24.16 6.82
C PHE A 356 13.61 24.33 7.18
N THR A 357 14.17 25.54 7.06
CA THR A 357 15.60 25.77 7.38
C THR A 357 15.91 25.46 8.85
N SER A 358 15.02 25.83 9.78
CA SER A 358 15.18 25.49 11.19
C SER A 358 15.09 23.98 11.44
N ALA A 359 14.18 23.27 10.76
CA ALA A 359 14.10 21.80 10.85
C ALA A 359 15.39 21.13 10.33
N PHE A 360 15.93 21.66 9.23
CA PHE A 360 17.13 21.16 8.58
C PHE A 360 18.38 21.38 9.44
N GLU A 361 18.54 22.57 10.02
CA GLU A 361 19.64 22.92 10.94
C GLU A 361 19.63 22.07 12.21
N GLU A 362 18.45 21.70 12.73
CA GLU A 362 18.29 20.80 13.88
C GLU A 362 18.47 19.31 13.53
N GLY A 363 18.73 18.97 12.26
CA GLY A 363 18.92 17.59 11.80
C GLY A 363 17.63 16.75 11.75
N LEU A 364 16.46 17.39 11.71
CA LEU A 364 15.15 16.72 11.67
C LEU A 364 14.76 16.35 10.23
N PHE A 365 15.59 15.57 9.54
CA PHE A 365 15.43 15.32 8.09
C PHE A 365 14.13 14.61 7.71
N GLU A 366 13.60 13.70 8.54
CA GLU A 366 12.28 13.07 8.27
C GLU A 366 11.14 14.11 8.26
N LEU A 367 11.23 15.15 9.11
CA LEU A 367 10.26 16.23 9.13
C LEU A 367 10.42 17.13 7.91
N CYS A 368 11.66 17.41 7.49
CA CYS A 368 11.96 18.17 6.27
C CYS A 368 11.32 17.51 5.04
N VAL A 369 11.43 16.18 4.91
CA VAL A 369 10.79 15.40 3.84
C VAL A 369 9.27 15.56 3.87
N ASP A 370 8.62 15.41 5.04
CA ASP A 370 7.17 15.60 5.17
C ASP A 370 6.74 17.03 4.79
N MET A 371 7.61 18.03 4.95
CA MET A 371 7.36 19.43 4.56
C MET A 371 7.43 19.66 3.05
N LEU A 372 8.09 18.80 2.25
CA LEU A 372 8.29 19.00 0.80
C LEU A 372 7.00 19.01 -0.02
N ARG A 373 5.91 18.50 0.55
CA ARG A 373 4.56 18.60 -0.04
C ARG A 373 4.07 20.05 -0.16
N PHE A 374 4.69 20.99 0.56
CA PHE A 374 4.42 22.42 0.47
C PHE A 374 5.45 23.09 -0.43
N LYS A 375 4.96 23.83 -1.44
CA LYS A 375 5.82 24.50 -2.41
C LYS A 375 6.76 25.51 -1.76
N GLU A 376 6.29 26.22 -0.73
CA GLU A 376 7.08 27.20 0.02
C GLU A 376 8.25 26.54 0.75
N ALA A 377 8.08 25.37 1.36
CA ALA A 377 9.17 24.63 1.98
C ALA A 377 10.18 24.15 0.94
N ALA A 378 9.70 23.65 -0.21
CA ALA A 378 10.56 23.21 -1.31
C ALA A 378 11.45 24.34 -1.87
N THR A 379 11.00 25.60 -1.87
CA THR A 379 11.85 26.73 -2.30
C THR A 379 13.08 26.96 -1.42
N ALA A 380 13.10 26.46 -0.18
CA ALA A 380 14.30 26.54 0.66
C ALA A 380 15.45 25.69 0.08
N LEU A 381 15.15 24.62 -0.65
CA LEU A 381 16.16 23.76 -1.27
C LEU A 381 16.88 24.43 -2.47
N GLU A 382 16.42 25.59 -2.92
CA GLU A 382 17.08 26.40 -3.95
C GLU A 382 18.33 27.13 -3.40
N ASP A 383 18.54 27.13 -2.07
CA ASP A 383 19.74 27.67 -1.44
C ASP A 383 20.95 26.73 -1.64
N GLU A 384 22.02 27.26 -2.23
CA GLU A 384 23.28 26.56 -2.51
C GLU A 384 23.85 25.88 -1.26
N LYS A 385 23.81 26.59 -0.12
CA LYS A 385 24.38 26.06 1.13
C LYS A 385 23.64 24.82 1.61
N ILE A 386 22.32 24.79 1.45
CA ILE A 386 21.49 23.64 1.82
C ILE A 386 21.78 22.47 0.88
N GLN A 387 21.96 22.72 -0.42
CA GLN A 387 22.35 21.68 -1.38
C GLN A 387 23.72 21.06 -1.03
N GLU A 388 24.71 21.89 -0.66
CA GLU A 388 26.03 21.43 -0.20
C GLU A 388 25.91 20.57 1.06
N ASP A 389 25.11 20.99 2.04
CA ASP A 389 24.92 20.25 3.29
C ASP A 389 24.14 18.94 3.08
N ILE A 390 23.19 18.90 2.13
CA ILE A 390 22.52 17.64 1.71
C ILE A 390 23.54 16.63 1.17
N ILE A 391 24.52 17.07 0.39
CA ILE A 391 25.58 16.18 -0.14
C ILE A 391 26.43 15.59 0.99
N LYS A 392 26.72 16.39 2.03
CA LYS A 392 27.43 15.90 3.23
C LYS A 392 26.59 14.89 4.01
N ILE A 393 25.27 15.09 4.08
CA ILE A 393 24.35 14.15 4.77
C ILE A 393 24.35 12.78 4.09
N ILE A 394 24.49 12.72 2.76
CA ILE A 394 24.57 11.45 2.02
C ILE A 394 25.76 10.60 2.47
N GLU A 395 26.87 11.21 2.89
CA GLU A 395 28.05 10.49 3.36
C GLU A 395 27.83 9.72 4.67
N ASN A 396 26.88 10.15 5.50
CA ASN A 396 26.61 9.60 6.84
C ASN A 396 25.77 8.31 6.82
N GLY A 397 25.11 7.97 5.70
CA GLY A 397 24.36 6.72 5.53
C GLY A 397 22.98 6.66 6.19
N ASP A 398 22.82 7.15 7.42
CA ASP A 398 21.55 7.02 8.18
C ASP A 398 20.41 7.85 7.59
N SER A 399 20.75 9.03 7.09
CA SER A 399 19.81 10.01 6.55
C SER A 399 19.91 10.13 5.03
N CYS A 400 20.52 9.14 4.36
CA CYS A 400 20.75 9.19 2.92
C CYS A 400 19.45 9.13 2.12
N LEU A 401 18.43 8.40 2.62
CA LEU A 401 17.11 8.34 1.99
C LEU A 401 16.46 9.72 1.99
N GLN A 402 16.41 10.37 3.15
CA GLN A 402 15.81 11.69 3.30
C GLN A 402 16.57 12.73 2.47
N ALA A 403 17.91 12.64 2.43
CA ALA A 403 18.73 13.49 1.59
C ALA A 403 18.38 13.34 0.10
N VAL A 404 18.23 12.11 -0.40
CA VAL A 404 17.88 11.86 -1.80
C VAL A 404 16.42 12.24 -2.12
N GLU A 405 15.49 12.12 -1.18
CA GLU A 405 14.14 12.65 -1.33
C GLU A 405 14.13 14.18 -1.44
N MET A 406 14.94 14.87 -0.62
CA MET A 406 15.15 16.31 -0.73
C MET A 406 15.77 16.67 -2.08
N LEU A 407 16.80 15.95 -2.55
CA LEU A 407 17.38 16.16 -3.88
C LEU A 407 16.34 15.99 -5.00
N ASN A 408 15.50 14.95 -4.93
CA ASN A 408 14.45 14.73 -5.92
C ASN A 408 13.38 15.81 -5.95
N ALA A 409 13.18 16.55 -4.85
CA ALA A 409 12.29 17.72 -4.82
C ALA A 409 12.90 18.96 -5.50
N ILE A 410 14.22 19.03 -5.70
CA ILE A 410 14.88 20.17 -6.34
C ILE A 410 14.57 20.20 -7.84
N PRO A 411 13.99 21.28 -8.38
CA PRO A 411 13.81 21.45 -9.82
C PRO A 411 15.18 21.51 -10.52
N ASN A 412 15.32 20.83 -11.66
CA ASN A 412 16.57 20.79 -12.44
C ASN A 412 17.20 22.16 -12.75
N LYS A 413 16.39 23.22 -12.83
CA LYS A 413 16.85 24.57 -13.16
C LYS A 413 17.53 25.28 -11.98
N GLU A 414 17.20 24.89 -10.76
CA GLU A 414 17.66 25.52 -9.51
C GLU A 414 18.82 24.73 -8.87
N TRP A 415 19.32 23.69 -9.55
CA TRP A 415 20.47 22.90 -9.09
C TRP A 415 21.80 23.59 -9.43
N TYR A 416 22.69 23.73 -8.44
CA TYR A 416 24.02 24.29 -8.67
C TYR A 416 24.96 23.24 -9.30
N LEU A 417 25.35 23.48 -10.55
CA LEU A 417 26.14 22.54 -11.37
C LEU A 417 27.51 22.18 -10.75
N GLU A 418 28.10 23.08 -9.96
CA GLU A 418 29.40 22.85 -9.29
C GLU A 418 29.35 21.64 -8.35
N HIS A 419 28.20 21.40 -7.71
CA HIS A 419 28.00 20.30 -6.78
C HIS A 419 27.77 18.93 -7.44
N THR A 420 27.48 18.87 -8.74
CA THR A 420 27.21 17.61 -9.45
C THR A 420 28.41 16.65 -9.39
N LYS A 421 29.63 17.19 -9.47
CA LYS A 421 30.85 16.39 -9.42
C LYS A 421 31.05 15.74 -8.06
N ASP A 422 30.83 16.49 -6.98
CA ASP A 422 31.02 16.02 -5.61
C ASP A 422 29.92 15.04 -5.22
N LEU A 423 28.68 15.31 -5.60
CA LEU A 423 27.58 14.36 -5.42
C LEU A 423 27.84 13.02 -6.13
N THR A 424 28.24 13.05 -7.40
CA THR A 424 28.52 11.82 -8.16
C THR A 424 29.72 11.06 -7.61
N ASN A 425 30.76 11.74 -7.12
CA ASN A 425 31.87 11.13 -6.39
C ASN A 425 31.36 10.41 -5.13
N ASN A 426 30.61 11.12 -4.28
CA ASN A 426 30.16 10.62 -2.99
C ASN A 426 29.22 9.41 -3.14
N LEU A 427 28.29 9.48 -4.08
CA LEU A 427 27.39 8.39 -4.41
C LEU A 427 28.13 7.17 -4.99
N TYR A 428 29.10 7.40 -5.88
CA TYR A 428 29.93 6.32 -6.41
C TYR A 428 30.71 5.61 -5.28
N GLU A 429 31.35 6.37 -4.39
CA GLU A 429 32.05 5.78 -3.24
C GLU A 429 31.11 5.07 -2.27
N LEU A 430 29.91 5.62 -2.06
CA LEU A 430 28.89 5.04 -1.19
C LEU A 430 28.44 3.65 -1.70
N ALA A 431 28.25 3.50 -3.00
CA ALA A 431 27.81 2.23 -3.59
C ALA A 431 28.94 1.19 -3.69
N VAL A 432 30.16 1.61 -4.04
CA VAL A 432 31.27 0.67 -4.31
C VAL A 432 32.04 0.29 -3.05
N LYS A 433 32.32 1.24 -2.14
CA LYS A 433 33.27 1.03 -1.02
C LYS A 433 32.58 0.87 0.34
N LYS A 434 31.48 1.57 0.54
CA LYS A 434 30.81 1.74 1.83
C LYS A 434 29.73 0.66 2.05
N LYS A 435 29.49 0.29 3.31
CA LYS A 435 28.41 -0.64 3.74
C LYS A 435 27.21 0.10 4.33
N GLU A 436 27.26 1.42 4.33
CA GLU A 436 26.32 2.34 4.94
C GLU A 436 24.93 2.25 4.31
N ILE A 437 24.82 1.79 3.05
CA ILE A 437 23.54 1.49 2.39
C ILE A 437 22.73 0.44 3.16
N LEU A 438 23.40 -0.47 3.89
CA LEU A 438 22.72 -1.48 4.72
C LEU A 438 22.05 -0.90 5.96
N ILE A 439 22.30 0.37 6.29
CA ILE A 439 21.72 1.08 7.44
C ILE A 439 20.52 1.93 6.98
N CYS A 440 20.41 2.19 5.67
CA CYS A 440 19.28 2.89 5.09
C CYS A 440 17.96 2.16 5.39
N GLN A 441 16.93 2.91 5.80
CA GLN A 441 15.62 2.37 6.13
C GLN A 441 14.93 1.69 4.92
N ALA A 442 15.24 2.15 3.71
CA ALA A 442 14.62 1.73 2.46
C ALA A 442 15.70 1.68 1.34
N PRO A 443 16.61 0.69 1.36
CA PRO A 443 17.79 0.70 0.50
C PRO A 443 17.43 0.61 -0.99
N ILE A 444 16.39 -0.15 -1.35
CA ILE A 444 15.94 -0.28 -2.74
C ILE A 444 15.27 1.02 -3.23
N LEU A 445 14.42 1.63 -2.40
CA LEU A 445 13.83 2.95 -2.70
C LEU A 445 14.91 4.02 -2.86
N PHE A 446 15.91 4.02 -1.99
CA PHE A 446 17.06 4.91 -2.09
C PHE A 446 17.80 4.73 -3.43
N CYS A 447 18.03 3.49 -3.88
CA CYS A 447 18.66 3.22 -5.18
C CYS A 447 17.82 3.76 -6.34
N ALA A 448 16.50 3.49 -6.34
CA ALA A 448 15.59 3.94 -7.38
C ALA A 448 15.51 5.48 -7.45
N LEU A 449 15.37 6.16 -6.30
CA LEU A 449 15.31 7.61 -6.21
C LEU A 449 16.65 8.27 -6.59
N THR A 450 17.78 7.64 -6.24
CA THR A 450 19.11 8.14 -6.63
C THR A 450 19.29 8.06 -8.14
N ALA A 451 18.88 6.94 -8.75
CA ALA A 451 18.92 6.77 -10.20
C ALA A 451 17.97 7.75 -10.92
N GLU A 452 16.76 7.98 -10.40
CA GLU A 452 15.80 8.97 -10.90
C GLU A 452 16.43 10.37 -10.89
N PHE A 453 16.95 10.79 -9.74
CA PHE A 453 17.58 12.10 -9.59
C PHE A 453 18.74 12.30 -10.57
N LEU A 454 19.67 11.33 -10.65
CA LEU A 454 20.84 11.41 -11.52
C LEU A 454 20.48 11.38 -13.01
N THR A 455 19.49 10.58 -13.41
CA THR A 455 18.99 10.56 -14.79
C THR A 455 18.38 11.91 -15.15
N ARG A 456 17.57 12.46 -14.25
CA ARG A 456 16.96 13.78 -14.41
C ARG A 456 18.02 14.90 -14.45
N LEU A 457 19.04 14.83 -13.59
CA LEU A 457 20.15 15.76 -13.53
C LEU A 457 21.06 15.70 -14.76
N SER A 458 21.23 14.50 -15.35
CA SER A 458 22.05 14.32 -16.56
C SER A 458 21.56 15.15 -17.75
N SER A 459 20.24 15.39 -17.83
CA SER A 459 19.64 16.25 -18.86
C SER A 459 19.93 17.75 -18.66
N ALA A 460 20.24 18.16 -17.42
CA ALA A 460 20.54 19.54 -17.04
C ALA A 460 22.04 19.85 -17.07
N SER A 461 22.89 18.90 -16.65
CA SER A 461 24.34 19.04 -16.59
C SER A 461 25.03 18.40 -17.81
N LEU A 462 25.21 19.17 -18.88
CA LEU A 462 25.89 18.69 -20.10
C LEU A 462 27.35 18.26 -19.85
N GLU A 463 28.05 18.93 -18.92
CA GLU A 463 29.47 18.62 -18.62
C GLU A 463 29.64 17.27 -17.92
N HIS A 464 28.68 16.91 -17.06
CA HIS A 464 28.76 15.68 -16.25
C HIS A 464 27.68 14.66 -16.61
N GLN A 465 27.06 14.79 -17.79
CA GLN A 465 25.97 13.94 -18.25
C GLN A 465 26.33 12.45 -18.20
N ASN A 466 27.45 12.06 -18.82
CA ASN A 466 27.89 10.66 -18.86
C ASN A 466 28.14 10.11 -17.47
N ARG A 467 28.77 10.91 -16.60
CA ARG A 467 29.06 10.51 -15.22
C ARG A 467 27.79 10.30 -14.40
N CYS A 468 26.79 11.16 -14.59
CA CYS A 468 25.49 11.02 -13.94
C CYS A 468 24.79 9.74 -14.41
N ILE A 469 24.79 9.45 -15.72
CA ILE A 469 24.18 8.24 -16.29
C ILE A 469 24.91 6.97 -15.82
N GLU A 470 26.25 6.97 -15.83
CA GLU A 470 27.05 5.86 -15.31
C GLU A 470 26.76 5.59 -13.83
N THR A 471 26.71 6.65 -13.01
CA THR A 471 26.38 6.52 -11.58
C THR A 471 24.93 6.09 -11.38
N ALA A 472 23.99 6.57 -12.19
CA ALA A 472 22.59 6.13 -12.14
C ALA A 472 22.45 4.63 -12.44
N ASN A 473 23.10 4.16 -13.51
CA ASN A 473 23.14 2.74 -13.87
C ASN A 473 23.76 1.89 -12.78
N LEU A 474 24.81 2.39 -12.11
CA LEU A 474 25.45 1.72 -10.98
C LEU A 474 24.46 1.49 -9.81
N TYR A 475 23.59 2.46 -9.52
CA TYR A 475 22.54 2.30 -8.50
C TYR A 475 21.38 1.40 -8.95
N ILE A 476 21.06 1.38 -10.24
CA ILE A 476 20.10 0.43 -10.82
C ILE A 476 20.63 -1.00 -10.64
N ASP A 477 21.90 -1.23 -10.96
CA ASP A 477 22.56 -2.54 -10.83
C ASP A 477 22.66 -2.97 -9.36
N LEU A 478 23.03 -2.05 -8.46
CA LEU A 478 23.02 -2.31 -7.01
C LEU A 478 21.61 -2.67 -6.52
N GLY A 479 20.59 -1.92 -6.92
CA GLY A 479 19.20 -2.21 -6.57
C GLY A 479 18.74 -3.58 -7.07
N ALA A 480 19.13 -3.96 -8.28
CA ALA A 480 18.82 -5.28 -8.84
C ALA A 480 19.49 -6.41 -8.04
N ALA A 481 20.77 -6.27 -7.70
CA ALA A 481 21.49 -7.24 -6.87
C ALA A 481 20.90 -7.38 -5.45
N LEU A 482 20.41 -6.27 -4.86
CA LEU A 482 19.69 -6.30 -3.59
C LEU A 482 18.36 -7.05 -3.73
N ILE A 483 17.59 -6.81 -4.78
CA ILE A 483 16.32 -7.49 -5.06
C ILE A 483 16.54 -9.01 -5.22
N GLU A 484 17.52 -9.43 -6.01
CA GLU A 484 17.84 -10.85 -6.25
C GLU A 484 18.30 -11.58 -4.98
N SER A 485 18.87 -10.86 -4.03
CA SER A 485 19.30 -11.43 -2.75
C SER A 485 18.13 -11.77 -1.80
N ILE A 486 16.96 -11.16 -2.01
CA ILE A 486 15.76 -11.35 -1.19
C ILE A 486 14.97 -12.55 -1.72
N LEU A 487 15.07 -13.68 -1.02
CA LEU A 487 14.45 -14.93 -1.45
C LEU A 487 12.95 -15.02 -1.12
N GLU A 488 12.50 -14.33 -0.07
CA GLU A 488 11.12 -14.41 0.39
C GLU A 488 10.24 -13.29 -0.18
N GLU A 489 9.16 -13.69 -0.84
CA GLU A 489 8.24 -12.77 -1.51
C GLU A 489 7.63 -11.69 -0.58
N PRO A 490 7.21 -11.96 0.67
CA PRO A 490 6.64 -10.93 1.55
C PRO A 490 7.62 -9.80 1.86
N PHE A 491 8.91 -10.11 2.01
CA PHE A 491 9.95 -9.11 2.23
C PHE A 491 10.21 -8.31 0.97
N LEU A 492 10.32 -8.98 -0.18
CA LEU A 492 10.48 -8.28 -1.45
C LEU A 492 9.29 -7.36 -1.74
N ASN A 493 8.07 -7.84 -1.52
CA ASN A 493 6.83 -7.06 -1.66
C ASN A 493 6.82 -5.85 -0.72
N PHE A 494 7.33 -5.99 0.51
CA PHE A 494 7.48 -4.86 1.42
C PHE A 494 8.42 -3.79 0.84
N TYR A 495 9.64 -4.15 0.42
CA TYR A 495 10.59 -3.18 -0.12
C TYR A 495 10.12 -2.56 -1.45
N MET A 496 9.50 -3.34 -2.34
CA MET A 496 9.00 -2.85 -3.62
C MET A 496 7.77 -1.91 -3.49
N ASN A 497 7.01 -2.03 -2.40
CA ASN A 497 5.89 -1.14 -2.10
C ASN A 497 6.24 -0.01 -1.13
N GLN A 498 7.51 0.16 -0.75
CA GLN A 498 7.94 1.35 -0.02
C GLN A 498 7.66 2.59 -0.87
N GLN A 499 7.11 3.62 -0.23
CA GLN A 499 6.68 4.84 -0.88
C GLN A 499 7.67 5.97 -0.60
N ASP A 500 7.88 6.83 -1.60
CA ASP A 500 8.53 8.13 -1.40
C ASP A 500 7.58 9.13 -0.71
N SER A 501 8.10 10.30 -0.37
CA SER A 501 7.32 11.44 0.14
C SER A 501 6.15 11.90 -0.75
N SER A 502 6.16 11.55 -2.04
CA SER A 502 5.08 11.82 -2.99
C SER A 502 4.05 10.69 -3.07
N GLY A 503 4.24 9.59 -2.32
CA GLY A 503 3.37 8.42 -2.30
C GLY A 503 3.61 7.42 -3.45
N ARG A 504 4.67 7.59 -4.24
CA ARG A 504 5.03 6.69 -5.35
C ARG A 504 5.81 5.49 -4.81
N THR A 505 5.45 4.29 -5.25
CA THR A 505 6.18 3.06 -4.86
C THR A 505 7.47 2.90 -5.66
N VAL A 506 8.40 2.08 -5.18
CA VAL A 506 9.61 1.69 -5.95
C VAL A 506 9.24 1.14 -7.33
N LEU A 507 8.19 0.31 -7.41
CA LEU A 507 7.68 -0.22 -8.69
C LEU A 507 7.26 0.89 -9.64
N SER A 508 6.52 1.88 -9.14
CA SER A 508 6.04 3.02 -9.92
C SER A 508 7.22 3.88 -10.41
N ILE A 509 8.18 4.19 -9.53
CA ILE A 509 9.39 4.94 -9.87
C ILE A 509 10.22 4.21 -10.93
N ALA A 510 10.41 2.90 -10.78
CA ALA A 510 11.14 2.08 -11.74
C ALA A 510 10.43 1.99 -13.10
N ALA A 511 9.10 1.88 -13.11
CA ALA A 511 8.31 1.82 -14.33
C ALA A 511 8.31 3.17 -15.08
N ASP A 512 8.08 4.28 -14.37
CA ASP A 512 8.01 5.63 -14.95
C ASP A 512 9.35 6.09 -15.56
N ASN A 513 10.47 5.68 -14.94
CA ASN A 513 11.81 6.05 -15.40
C ASN A 513 12.47 4.99 -16.33
N GLY A 514 11.81 3.87 -16.59
CA GLY A 514 12.35 2.81 -17.46
C GLY A 514 13.53 2.04 -16.85
N PHE A 515 13.56 1.87 -15.53
CA PHE A 515 14.60 1.10 -14.82
C PHE A 515 14.36 -0.40 -14.89
N TYR A 516 14.35 -0.94 -16.12
CA TYR A 516 13.92 -2.31 -16.42
C TYR A 516 14.69 -3.40 -15.65
N LYS A 517 15.98 -3.20 -15.37
CA LYS A 517 16.78 -4.15 -14.56
C LYS A 517 16.21 -4.38 -13.15
N LEU A 518 15.62 -3.34 -12.52
CA LEU A 518 14.96 -3.49 -11.22
C LEU A 518 13.68 -4.33 -11.30
N LEU A 519 13.09 -4.45 -12.49
CA LEU A 519 11.84 -5.17 -12.75
C LEU A 519 12.08 -6.56 -13.34
N GLU A 520 13.33 -6.94 -13.65
CA GLU A 520 13.68 -8.17 -14.35
C GLU A 520 13.50 -9.42 -13.47
N SER A 521 13.78 -9.30 -12.17
CA SER A 521 13.67 -10.41 -11.20
C SER A 521 12.31 -11.12 -11.23
N GLU A 522 12.32 -12.45 -11.27
CA GLU A 522 11.09 -13.27 -11.27
C GLU A 522 10.21 -13.01 -10.03
N GLY A 523 10.83 -12.73 -8.88
CA GLY A 523 10.13 -12.39 -7.64
C GLY A 523 9.29 -11.12 -7.80
N VAL A 524 9.85 -10.09 -8.46
CA VAL A 524 9.13 -8.86 -8.81
C VAL A 524 8.02 -9.16 -9.81
N GLY A 525 8.27 -10.02 -10.80
CA GLY A 525 7.24 -10.48 -11.73
C GLY A 525 6.03 -11.14 -11.04
N SER A 526 6.28 -11.98 -10.04
CA SER A 526 5.22 -12.58 -9.20
C SER A 526 4.42 -11.51 -8.45
N ILE A 527 5.11 -10.55 -7.82
CA ILE A 527 4.48 -9.44 -7.09
C ILE A 527 3.62 -8.59 -8.03
N VAL A 528 4.15 -8.16 -9.17
CA VAL A 528 3.40 -7.39 -10.17
C VAL A 528 2.19 -8.17 -10.67
N GLN A 529 2.34 -9.49 -10.88
CA GLN A 529 1.23 -10.34 -11.28
C GLN A 529 0.16 -10.46 -10.18
N LYS A 530 0.54 -10.47 -8.90
CA LYS A 530 -0.40 -10.45 -7.76
C LYS A 530 -1.04 -9.08 -7.57
N LEU A 531 -0.32 -7.97 -7.75
CA LEU A 531 -0.90 -6.62 -7.75
C LEU A 531 -1.92 -6.46 -8.88
N TRP A 532 -1.59 -6.95 -10.07
CA TRP A 532 -2.48 -6.88 -11.23
C TRP A 532 -3.70 -7.78 -11.08
N ASN A 533 -3.52 -9.04 -10.66
CA ASN A 533 -4.62 -9.98 -10.55
C ASN A 533 -5.39 -9.86 -9.24
N GLY A 534 -4.81 -9.34 -8.17
CA GLY A 534 -5.29 -9.40 -6.78
C GLY A 534 -4.52 -10.44 -5.95
N GLU A 535 -4.30 -10.18 -4.66
CA GLU A 535 -3.41 -10.96 -3.77
C GLU A 535 -3.87 -12.40 -3.56
N LYS A 536 -5.19 -12.59 -3.45
CA LYS A 536 -5.79 -13.91 -3.23
C LYS A 536 -5.93 -14.66 -4.55
N GLU A 537 -5.73 -15.98 -4.52
CA GLU A 537 -6.08 -16.86 -5.62
C GLU A 537 -7.58 -17.16 -5.58
N TYR A 538 -8.30 -16.86 -6.66
CA TYR A 538 -9.74 -17.09 -6.76
C TYR A 538 -10.01 -18.30 -7.65
N TYR A 539 -10.97 -19.11 -7.22
CA TYR A 539 -11.45 -20.25 -8.00
C TYR A 539 -12.35 -19.77 -9.13
N ASP A 540 -12.15 -20.34 -10.32
CA ASP A 540 -12.96 -20.04 -11.50
C ASP A 540 -14.47 -20.23 -11.24
N VAL A 541 -15.30 -19.48 -11.96
CA VAL A 541 -16.78 -19.61 -11.88
C VAL A 541 -17.23 -21.05 -12.06
N MET A 542 -16.57 -21.81 -12.93
CA MET A 542 -16.90 -23.23 -13.17
C MET A 542 -16.59 -24.12 -11.97
N LYS A 543 -15.49 -23.85 -11.26
CA LYS A 543 -15.09 -24.60 -10.06
C LYS A 543 -16.03 -24.35 -8.89
N ALA A 544 -16.84 -23.28 -8.92
CA ALA A 544 -17.90 -23.08 -7.94
C ALA A 544 -19.05 -24.09 -8.09
N SER A 545 -19.22 -24.73 -9.25
CA SER A 545 -20.29 -25.71 -9.39
C SER A 545 -19.95 -26.98 -8.63
N SER A 546 -20.80 -27.38 -7.69
CA SER A 546 -20.64 -28.62 -6.94
C SER A 546 -20.66 -29.84 -7.88
N ILE A 547 -21.40 -29.74 -9.00
CA ILE A 547 -21.41 -30.73 -10.08
C ILE A 547 -20.04 -30.83 -10.75
N HIS A 548 -19.42 -29.70 -11.08
CA HIS A 548 -18.08 -29.67 -11.66
C HIS A 548 -17.05 -30.31 -10.71
N GLN A 549 -17.06 -29.91 -9.44
CA GLN A 549 -16.14 -30.47 -8.44
C GLN A 549 -16.32 -31.98 -8.29
N SER A 550 -17.56 -32.47 -8.21
CA SER A 550 -17.83 -33.90 -8.13
C SER A 550 -17.48 -34.66 -9.41
N LEU A 551 -17.61 -34.03 -10.58
CA LEU A 551 -17.22 -34.62 -11.86
C LEU A 551 -15.70 -34.72 -12.00
N MET A 552 -14.93 -33.73 -11.53
CA MET A 552 -13.47 -33.73 -11.59
C MET A 552 -12.81 -34.50 -10.43
N ALA A 553 -13.53 -34.73 -9.33
CA ALA A 553 -13.03 -35.49 -8.20
C ALA A 553 -12.63 -36.94 -8.60
N PRO A 554 -11.51 -37.48 -8.09
CA PRO A 554 -11.13 -38.85 -8.38
C PRO A 554 -12.19 -39.83 -7.84
N LEU A 555 -12.45 -40.91 -8.59
CA LEU A 555 -13.53 -41.90 -8.41
C LEU A 555 -13.60 -42.61 -7.03
N HIS A 556 -12.75 -42.29 -6.06
CA HIS A 556 -12.74 -42.89 -4.72
C HIS A 556 -12.57 -41.86 -3.60
N SER A 557 -12.72 -40.57 -3.92
CA SER A 557 -12.67 -39.49 -2.95
C SER A 557 -14.08 -39.12 -2.48
N GLU A 558 -14.20 -38.66 -1.24
CA GLU A 558 -15.44 -38.12 -0.69
C GLU A 558 -15.94 -36.89 -1.49
N ASP A 559 -15.04 -36.26 -2.24
CA ASP A 559 -15.31 -35.12 -3.11
C ASP A 559 -16.26 -35.45 -4.27
N CYS A 560 -16.39 -36.73 -4.66
CA CYS A 560 -17.42 -37.18 -5.61
C CYS A 560 -18.85 -36.92 -5.11
N PHE A 561 -19.05 -36.72 -3.81
CA PHE A 561 -20.35 -36.38 -3.21
C PHE A 561 -20.48 -34.89 -2.85
N LYS A 562 -19.56 -34.03 -3.30
CA LYS A 562 -19.67 -32.57 -3.09
C LYS A 562 -20.96 -31.99 -3.66
N PHE A 563 -21.56 -32.58 -4.69
CA PHE A 563 -22.89 -32.17 -5.19
C PHE A 563 -23.99 -32.25 -4.12
N LEU A 564 -23.81 -32.99 -3.02
CA LEU A 564 -24.74 -33.03 -1.88
C LEU A 564 -24.47 -31.93 -0.84
N LYS A 565 -23.26 -31.36 -0.81
CA LYS A 565 -22.86 -30.30 0.11
C LYS A 565 -23.14 -28.92 -0.52
N ARG A 566 -23.39 -27.91 0.32
CA ARG A 566 -23.50 -26.51 -0.14
C ARG A 566 -22.16 -26.00 -0.66
N LEU A 567 -22.23 -24.93 -1.44
CA LEU A 567 -21.04 -24.20 -1.85
C LEU A 567 -20.25 -23.75 -0.62
N ASP A 568 -18.93 -23.94 -0.65
CA ASP A 568 -18.07 -23.56 0.46
C ASP A 568 -17.94 -22.02 0.50
N LYS A 569 -18.39 -21.40 1.60
CA LYS A 569 -18.30 -19.94 1.78
C LYS A 569 -16.89 -19.49 2.13
N ASP A 570 -16.06 -20.43 2.55
CA ASP A 570 -14.68 -20.17 2.93
C ASP A 570 -13.72 -20.23 1.72
N VAL A 571 -14.25 -20.47 0.52
CA VAL A 571 -13.47 -20.48 -0.72
C VAL A 571 -13.74 -19.20 -1.51
N PRO A 572 -12.72 -18.42 -1.86
CA PRO A 572 -12.88 -17.23 -2.70
C PRO A 572 -13.16 -17.63 -4.16
N TYR A 573 -14.28 -17.18 -4.74
CA TYR A 573 -14.66 -17.43 -6.13
C TYR A 573 -14.56 -16.18 -7.00
N MET A 574 -14.28 -16.36 -8.29
CA MET A 574 -14.13 -15.28 -9.28
C MET A 574 -15.34 -14.34 -9.36
N PHE A 575 -16.55 -14.82 -9.07
CA PHE A 575 -17.78 -14.02 -9.08
C PHE A 575 -18.03 -13.22 -7.80
N HIS A 576 -17.17 -13.32 -6.77
CA HIS A 576 -17.30 -12.50 -5.58
C HIS A 576 -17.00 -11.03 -5.89
N PHE A 577 -17.82 -10.12 -5.38
CA PHE A 577 -17.68 -8.68 -5.55
C PHE A 577 -16.32 -8.16 -5.06
N GLU A 578 -15.80 -8.71 -3.96
CA GLU A 578 -14.48 -8.36 -3.42
C GLU A 578 -13.36 -8.60 -4.46
N ARG A 579 -13.46 -9.67 -5.25
CA ARG A 579 -12.49 -9.96 -6.32
C ARG A 579 -12.47 -8.86 -7.37
N TRP A 580 -13.64 -8.35 -7.74
CA TRP A 580 -13.74 -7.26 -8.71
C TRP A 580 -13.12 -5.95 -8.19
N LEU A 581 -13.15 -5.72 -6.88
CA LEU A 581 -12.51 -4.55 -6.26
C LEU A 581 -10.99 -4.73 -6.18
N ASP A 582 -10.52 -5.92 -5.83
CA ASP A 582 -9.09 -6.24 -5.68
C ASP A 582 -8.37 -6.38 -7.04
N SER A 583 -8.99 -7.05 -8.00
CA SER A 583 -8.37 -7.37 -9.28
C SER A 583 -8.48 -6.25 -10.32
N CYS A 584 -7.35 -5.63 -10.65
CA CYS A 584 -7.27 -4.71 -11.78
C CYS A 584 -7.43 -5.42 -13.12
N SER A 585 -6.87 -6.64 -13.23
CA SER A 585 -6.90 -7.44 -14.46
C SER A 585 -8.31 -7.79 -14.91
N LEU A 586 -9.24 -8.06 -13.98
CA LEU A 586 -10.64 -8.34 -14.31
C LEU A 586 -11.39 -7.10 -14.82
N ARG A 587 -11.18 -5.94 -14.17
CA ARG A 587 -11.74 -4.67 -14.65
C ARG A 587 -11.25 -4.34 -16.05
N PHE A 588 -9.95 -4.51 -16.27
CA PHE A 588 -9.33 -4.28 -17.57
C PHE A 588 -9.79 -5.30 -18.63
N MET A 589 -9.93 -6.57 -18.27
CA MET A 589 -10.46 -7.62 -19.16
C MET A 589 -11.87 -7.28 -19.64
N ALA A 590 -12.72 -6.72 -18.76
CA ALA A 590 -14.05 -6.29 -19.14
C ALA A 590 -14.03 -5.11 -20.14
N GLN A 591 -13.06 -4.20 -20.02
CA GLN A 591 -12.81 -3.17 -21.03
C GLN A 591 -12.32 -3.78 -22.36
N GLY A 592 -11.49 -4.81 -22.31
CA GLY A 592 -11.05 -5.52 -23.50
C GLY A 592 -12.20 -6.23 -24.23
N ILE A 593 -13.04 -6.96 -23.49
CA ILE A 593 -14.26 -7.59 -24.02
C ILE A 593 -15.18 -6.53 -24.63
N SER A 594 -15.36 -5.41 -23.95
CA SER A 594 -16.13 -4.28 -24.45
C SER A 594 -15.58 -3.73 -25.78
N THR A 595 -14.26 -3.61 -25.91
CA THR A 595 -13.60 -3.13 -27.14
C THR A 595 -13.76 -4.14 -28.28
N VAL A 596 -13.70 -5.45 -27.99
CA VAL A 596 -13.99 -6.51 -28.97
C VAL A 596 -15.44 -6.44 -29.46
N PHE A 597 -16.41 -6.20 -28.57
CA PHE A 597 -17.80 -6.00 -28.98
C PHE A 597 -17.97 -4.78 -29.88
N LEU A 598 -17.34 -3.65 -29.55
CA LEU A 598 -17.33 -2.46 -30.41
C LEU A 598 -16.77 -2.79 -31.80
N LEU A 599 -15.65 -3.51 -31.85
CA LEU A 599 -15.02 -3.93 -33.09
C LEU A 599 -15.97 -4.80 -33.95
N ILE A 600 -16.65 -5.77 -33.35
CA ILE A 600 -17.63 -6.62 -34.04
C ILE A 600 -18.79 -5.78 -34.57
N ILE A 601 -19.38 -4.92 -33.72
CA ILE A 601 -20.53 -4.08 -34.08
C ILE A 601 -20.16 -3.12 -35.21
N TYR A 602 -18.97 -2.54 -35.17
CA TYR A 602 -18.53 -1.60 -36.21
C TYR A 602 -18.18 -2.32 -37.53
N ASN A 603 -17.62 -3.54 -37.47
CA ASN A 603 -17.43 -4.32 -38.69
C ASN A 603 -18.78 -4.74 -39.31
N LEU A 604 -19.79 -5.07 -38.50
CA LEU A 604 -21.16 -5.31 -38.97
C LEU A 604 -21.76 -4.05 -39.60
N LEU A 605 -21.53 -2.87 -39.01
CA LEU A 605 -21.94 -1.59 -39.59
C LEU A 605 -21.36 -1.41 -41.00
N ILE A 606 -20.07 -1.63 -41.19
CA ILE A 606 -19.42 -1.53 -42.51
C ILE A 606 -19.98 -2.58 -43.47
N TYR A 607 -20.14 -3.83 -43.02
CA TYR A 607 -20.70 -4.90 -43.84
C TYR A 607 -22.09 -4.52 -44.38
N TYR A 608 -23.00 -4.08 -43.51
CA TYR A 608 -24.35 -3.65 -43.93
C TYR A 608 -24.33 -2.38 -44.78
N ALA A 609 -23.39 -1.46 -44.54
CA ALA A 609 -23.23 -0.26 -45.37
C ALA A 609 -22.80 -0.62 -46.81
N ILE A 610 -21.87 -1.57 -46.96
CA ILE A 610 -21.43 -2.10 -48.26
C ILE A 610 -22.57 -2.85 -48.96
N GLU A 611 -23.22 -3.78 -48.27
CA GLU A 611 -24.28 -4.62 -48.84
C GLU A 611 -25.43 -3.79 -49.43
N ASN A 612 -25.75 -2.65 -48.80
CA ASN A 612 -26.85 -1.79 -49.20
C ASN A 612 -26.42 -0.53 -49.96
N ASN A 613 -25.12 -0.38 -50.29
CA ASN A 613 -24.55 0.82 -50.93
C ASN A 613 -24.95 2.14 -50.24
N SER A 614 -25.01 2.14 -48.91
CA SER A 614 -25.53 3.27 -48.11
C SER A 614 -24.43 4.19 -47.55
N PHE A 615 -23.24 4.25 -48.17
CA PHE A 615 -22.16 5.12 -47.68
C PHE A 615 -22.43 6.62 -47.86
N LEU A 616 -23.33 6.99 -48.78
CA LEU A 616 -23.79 8.39 -48.88
C LEU A 616 -24.48 8.82 -47.58
N ASP A 617 -25.37 7.96 -47.07
CA ASP A 617 -26.07 8.17 -45.80
C ASP A 617 -26.26 6.82 -45.11
N VAL A 618 -25.36 6.52 -44.16
CA VAL A 618 -25.35 5.24 -43.44
C VAL A 618 -26.61 5.06 -42.58
N THR A 619 -27.41 6.11 -42.41
CA THR A 619 -28.70 6.07 -41.72
C THR A 619 -29.87 5.61 -42.61
N ASP A 620 -29.68 5.46 -43.92
CA ASP A 620 -30.75 5.06 -44.84
C ASP A 620 -31.26 3.62 -44.62
N ASN A 621 -30.41 2.72 -44.09
CA ASN A 621 -30.82 1.38 -43.68
C ASN A 621 -30.97 1.29 -42.15
N SER A 622 -32.10 0.73 -41.69
CA SER A 622 -32.40 0.55 -40.26
C SER A 622 -31.35 -0.28 -39.53
N HIS A 623 -30.74 -1.28 -40.17
CA HIS A 623 -29.71 -2.11 -39.56
C HIS A 623 -28.38 -1.38 -39.39
N SER A 624 -27.94 -0.63 -40.40
CA SER A 624 -26.72 0.18 -40.30
C SER A 624 -26.94 1.36 -39.34
N GLU A 625 -28.10 2.00 -39.35
CA GLU A 625 -28.43 3.04 -38.37
C GLU A 625 -28.35 2.47 -36.95
N PHE A 626 -28.97 1.32 -36.69
CA PHE A 626 -28.93 0.69 -35.38
C PHE A 626 -27.50 0.40 -34.90
N CYS A 627 -26.66 -0.20 -35.76
CA CYS A 627 -25.25 -0.46 -35.44
C CYS A 627 -24.46 0.85 -35.22
N LEU A 628 -24.72 1.89 -36.01
CA LEU A 628 -24.10 3.21 -35.86
C LEU A 628 -24.48 3.85 -34.52
N ARG A 629 -25.76 3.81 -34.12
CA ARG A 629 -26.21 4.34 -32.82
C ARG A 629 -25.54 3.61 -31.66
N ILE A 630 -25.43 2.28 -31.72
CA ILE A 630 -24.74 1.50 -30.69
C ILE A 630 -23.25 1.89 -30.63
N ALA A 631 -22.58 1.98 -31.78
CA ALA A 631 -21.18 2.38 -31.84
C ALA A 631 -20.95 3.81 -31.30
N GLN A 632 -21.85 4.75 -31.62
CA GLN A 632 -21.83 6.12 -31.08
C GLN A 632 -21.91 6.13 -29.55
N VAL A 633 -22.86 5.39 -28.97
CA VAL A 633 -23.00 5.26 -27.50
C VAL A 633 -21.74 4.65 -26.88
N TRP A 634 -21.14 3.66 -27.55
CA TRP A 634 -19.92 3.01 -27.06
C TRP A 634 -18.70 3.93 -27.07
N ILE A 635 -18.46 4.64 -28.18
CA ILE A 635 -17.35 5.60 -28.32
C ILE A 635 -17.53 6.77 -27.35
N PHE A 636 -18.76 7.24 -27.15
CA PHE A 636 -19.05 8.23 -26.12
C PHE A 636 -18.78 7.70 -24.70
N GLY A 637 -19.09 6.41 -24.45
CA GLY A 637 -18.72 5.72 -23.22
C GLY A 637 -17.21 5.68 -22.99
N ILE A 638 -16.40 5.49 -24.03
CA ILE A 638 -14.93 5.50 -23.94
C ILE A 638 -14.41 6.86 -23.48
N ILE A 639 -14.91 7.96 -24.06
CA ILE A 639 -14.52 9.31 -23.61
C ILE A 639 -15.00 9.61 -22.19
N THR A 640 -16.21 9.16 -21.86
CA THR A 640 -16.74 9.29 -20.50
C THR A 640 -15.83 8.59 -19.48
N GLU A 641 -15.30 7.42 -19.82
CA GLU A 641 -14.34 6.70 -19.00
C GLU A 641 -13.05 7.52 -18.79
N GLN A 642 -12.51 8.14 -19.85
CA GLN A 642 -11.31 9.00 -19.73
C GLN A 642 -11.56 10.21 -18.81
N ILE A 643 -12.74 10.83 -18.90
CA ILE A 643 -13.14 11.94 -18.02
C ILE A 643 -13.26 11.46 -16.56
N GLN A 644 -13.84 10.29 -16.33
CA GLN A 644 -13.96 9.71 -14.99
C GLN A 644 -12.60 9.38 -14.39
N GLN A 645 -11.67 8.81 -15.17
CA GLN A 645 -10.29 8.56 -14.75
C GLN A 645 -9.55 9.86 -14.42
N TYR A 646 -9.77 10.93 -15.19
CA TYR A 646 -9.21 12.24 -14.88
C TYR A 646 -9.74 12.80 -13.55
N ILE A 647 -11.06 12.75 -13.33
CA ILE A 647 -11.68 13.18 -12.07
C ILE A 647 -11.18 12.33 -10.90
N PHE A 648 -11.04 11.01 -11.11
CA PHE A 648 -10.52 10.07 -10.13
C PHE A 648 -9.07 10.41 -9.73
N GLY A 649 -8.18 10.60 -10.70
CA GLY A 649 -6.79 11.00 -10.44
C GLY A 649 -6.71 12.31 -9.67
N TRP A 650 -7.45 13.33 -10.11
CA TRP A 650 -7.50 14.62 -9.44
C TRP A 650 -7.98 14.54 -7.99
N LYS A 651 -9.01 13.71 -7.70
CA LYS A 651 -9.56 13.56 -6.35
C LYS A 651 -8.73 12.68 -5.43
N THR A 652 -8.00 11.72 -5.97
CA THR A 652 -7.13 10.81 -5.20
C THR A 652 -5.71 11.36 -5.04
N GLY A 653 -5.37 12.48 -5.68
CA GLY A 653 -4.01 13.03 -5.71
C GLY A 653 -3.07 12.23 -6.60
N ARG A 654 -3.58 11.28 -7.39
CA ARG A 654 -2.80 10.50 -8.35
C ARG A 654 -2.59 11.31 -9.63
N GLY A 655 -1.36 11.36 -10.12
CA GLY A 655 -1.03 12.04 -11.36
C GLY A 655 -1.80 11.47 -12.55
N TYR A 656 -2.42 12.34 -13.36
CA TYR A 656 -3.03 11.95 -14.63
C TYR A 656 -2.01 12.15 -15.76
N THR A 657 -1.43 11.06 -16.26
CA THR A 657 -0.49 11.09 -17.39
C THR A 657 -1.23 11.04 -18.73
N PHE A 658 -0.98 12.01 -19.61
CA PHE A 658 -1.62 12.05 -20.92
C PHE A 658 -0.82 11.20 -21.92
N ASP A 659 -1.29 9.99 -22.19
CA ASP A 659 -0.62 9.04 -23.08
C ASP A 659 -1.09 9.12 -24.54
N ASN A 660 -0.25 8.65 -25.46
CA ASN A 660 -0.57 8.50 -26.89
C ASN A 660 -1.85 7.69 -27.14
N TRP A 661 -2.11 6.65 -26.34
CA TRP A 661 -3.34 5.85 -26.46
C TRP A 661 -4.60 6.66 -26.13
N ARG A 662 -4.53 7.58 -25.16
CA ARG A 662 -5.66 8.47 -24.82
C ARG A 662 -5.89 9.51 -25.91
N MET A 663 -4.82 9.98 -26.55
CA MET A 663 -4.93 10.85 -27.73
C MET A 663 -5.67 10.14 -28.87
N LEU A 664 -5.42 8.85 -29.12
CA LEU A 664 -6.16 8.07 -30.12
C LEU A 664 -7.67 8.01 -29.80
N ASP A 665 -8.04 7.86 -28.53
CA ASP A 665 -9.46 7.87 -28.11
C ASP A 665 -10.14 9.21 -28.40
N ILE A 666 -9.44 10.32 -28.12
CA ILE A 666 -9.94 11.68 -28.39
C ILE A 666 -10.11 11.90 -29.90
N ILE A 667 -9.15 11.44 -30.72
CA ILE A 667 -9.25 11.52 -32.19
C ILE A 667 -10.43 10.67 -32.68
N MET A 668 -10.58 9.44 -32.18
CA MET A 668 -11.69 8.55 -32.53
C MET A 668 -13.06 9.19 -32.24
N PHE A 669 -13.20 9.82 -31.07
CA PHE A 669 -14.40 10.56 -30.72
C PHE A 669 -14.63 11.79 -31.60
N GLY A 670 -13.57 12.56 -31.88
CA GLY A 670 -13.62 13.69 -32.81
C GLY A 670 -14.13 13.26 -34.19
N CYS A 671 -13.58 12.19 -34.75
CA CYS A 671 -14.06 11.61 -36.02
C CYS A 671 -15.53 11.19 -35.95
N MET A 672 -15.96 10.58 -34.84
CA MET A 672 -17.36 10.17 -34.67
C MET A 672 -18.32 11.36 -34.57
N ILE A 673 -17.91 12.48 -33.96
CA ILE A 673 -18.67 13.75 -33.98
C ILE A 673 -18.80 14.26 -35.41
N LEU A 674 -17.70 14.29 -36.17
CA LEU A 674 -17.71 14.77 -37.57
C LEU A 674 -18.67 13.93 -38.46
N ILE A 675 -18.66 12.61 -38.27
CA ILE A 675 -19.61 11.69 -38.94
C ILE A 675 -21.05 12.01 -38.52
N SER A 676 -21.28 12.17 -37.22
CA SER A 676 -22.62 12.45 -36.66
C SER A 676 -23.19 13.80 -37.10
N MET A 677 -22.33 14.78 -37.39
CA MET A 677 -22.72 16.07 -37.96
C MET A 677 -23.05 16.02 -39.46
N SER A 678 -22.89 14.86 -40.12
CA SER A 678 -23.19 14.65 -41.54
C SER A 678 -22.48 15.65 -42.48
N LEU A 679 -21.22 15.99 -42.17
CA LEU A 679 -20.48 17.03 -42.91
C LEU A 679 -20.35 16.73 -44.41
N GLY A 680 -20.21 15.47 -44.80
CA GLY A 680 -20.16 15.06 -46.21
C GLY A 680 -21.40 15.51 -46.98
N LYS A 681 -22.60 15.28 -46.43
CA LYS A 681 -23.88 15.68 -47.04
C LYS A 681 -24.06 17.20 -47.10
N LYS A 682 -23.54 17.93 -46.11
CA LYS A 682 -23.74 19.38 -45.98
C LYS A 682 -22.74 20.21 -46.80
N TYR A 683 -21.51 19.72 -47.00
CA TYR A 683 -20.42 20.52 -47.58
C TYR A 683 -19.82 19.95 -48.87
N MET A 684 -20.06 18.68 -49.21
CA MET A 684 -19.50 18.03 -50.40
C MET A 684 -20.60 17.60 -51.37
N GLY A 685 -20.28 17.55 -52.67
CA GLY A 685 -21.21 17.22 -53.75
C GLY A 685 -21.74 18.44 -54.51
N GLU A 686 -22.38 18.18 -55.65
CA GLU A 686 -22.88 19.21 -56.57
C GLU A 686 -23.82 20.20 -55.86
N GLY A 687 -23.49 21.50 -55.92
CA GLY A 687 -24.24 22.58 -55.26
C GLY A 687 -23.79 22.93 -53.84
N ASN A 688 -22.85 22.18 -53.26
CA ASN A 688 -22.24 22.48 -51.96
C ASN A 688 -20.89 23.22 -52.11
N ARG A 689 -20.23 23.52 -50.98
CA ARG A 689 -18.97 24.31 -50.93
C ARG A 689 -17.81 23.63 -51.68
N TYR A 690 -17.79 22.30 -51.72
CA TYR A 690 -16.79 21.49 -52.41
C TYR A 690 -17.47 20.58 -53.45
N PRO A 691 -17.76 21.09 -54.66
CA PRO A 691 -18.50 20.35 -55.67
C PRO A 691 -17.72 19.17 -56.26
N ASP A 692 -16.38 19.28 -56.33
CA ASP A 692 -15.52 18.25 -56.92
C ASP A 692 -15.22 17.08 -55.97
N ALA A 693 -15.62 17.18 -54.69
CA ALA A 693 -15.38 16.15 -53.69
C ALA A 693 -16.59 15.20 -53.61
N ASP A 694 -16.36 13.90 -53.86
CA ASP A 694 -17.39 12.88 -53.72
C ASP A 694 -17.75 12.66 -52.23
N PRO A 695 -18.99 12.98 -51.79
CA PRO A 695 -19.41 12.81 -50.41
C PRO A 695 -19.39 11.34 -49.96
N VAL A 696 -19.60 10.39 -50.87
CA VAL A 696 -19.57 8.95 -50.57
C VAL A 696 -18.16 8.52 -50.19
N LEU A 697 -17.18 8.94 -51.00
CA LEU A 697 -15.76 8.64 -50.74
C LEU A 697 -15.28 9.26 -49.42
N PHE A 698 -15.70 10.49 -49.13
CA PHE A 698 -15.36 11.15 -47.86
C PHE A 698 -15.92 10.40 -46.65
N ASN A 699 -17.21 10.05 -46.66
CA ASN A 699 -17.83 9.30 -45.57
C ASN A 699 -17.18 7.91 -45.42
N ALA A 700 -16.93 7.21 -46.52
CA ALA A 700 -16.23 5.93 -46.51
C ALA A 700 -14.84 6.06 -45.87
N CYS A 701 -14.06 7.08 -46.26
CA CYS A 701 -12.76 7.37 -45.69
C CYS A 701 -12.82 7.64 -44.18
N MET A 702 -13.77 8.46 -43.73
CA MET A 702 -13.97 8.74 -42.31
C MET A 702 -14.30 7.48 -41.51
N HIS A 703 -15.19 6.62 -42.03
CA HIS A 703 -15.50 5.35 -41.39
C HIS A 703 -14.30 4.39 -41.38
N SER A 704 -13.48 4.36 -42.44
CA SER A 704 -12.23 3.58 -42.47
C SER A 704 -11.24 4.04 -41.40
N ILE A 705 -11.04 5.36 -41.25
CA ILE A 705 -10.18 5.92 -40.20
C ILE A 705 -10.66 5.48 -38.81
N VAL A 706 -11.96 5.58 -38.54
CA VAL A 706 -12.52 5.16 -37.24
C VAL A 706 -12.29 3.67 -37.00
N VAL A 707 -12.46 2.79 -37.99
CA VAL A 707 -12.15 1.36 -37.82
C VAL A 707 -10.68 1.11 -37.53
N THR A 708 -9.79 1.79 -38.23
CA THR A 708 -8.35 1.70 -37.94
C THR A 708 -8.06 2.14 -36.50
N LEU A 709 -8.67 3.22 -36.01
CA LEU A 709 -8.51 3.67 -34.63
C LEU A 709 -9.08 2.66 -33.61
N ILE A 710 -10.22 2.02 -33.89
CA ILE A 710 -10.77 0.95 -33.03
C ILE A 710 -9.82 -0.25 -32.98
N TRP A 711 -9.24 -0.65 -34.12
CA TRP A 711 -8.23 -1.71 -34.17
C TRP A 711 -6.97 -1.35 -33.39
N LEU A 712 -6.46 -0.11 -33.54
CA LEU A 712 -5.32 0.36 -32.77
C LEU A 712 -5.63 0.35 -31.27
N ARG A 713 -6.81 0.81 -30.86
CA ARG A 713 -7.26 0.71 -29.47
C ARG A 713 -7.30 -0.74 -28.98
N PHE A 714 -7.77 -1.68 -29.81
CA PHE A 714 -7.76 -3.10 -29.47
C PHE A 714 -6.32 -3.63 -29.29
N MET A 715 -5.36 -3.20 -30.12
CA MET A 715 -3.94 -3.51 -29.91
C MET A 715 -3.43 -2.94 -28.59
N GLY A 716 -3.87 -1.73 -28.22
CA GLY A 716 -3.60 -1.12 -26.91
C GLY A 716 -4.09 -1.96 -25.72
N VAL A 717 -5.25 -2.60 -25.86
CA VAL A 717 -5.77 -3.56 -24.86
C VAL A 717 -4.91 -4.84 -24.83
N LEU A 718 -4.49 -5.35 -25.98
CA LEU A 718 -3.67 -6.56 -26.04
C LEU A 718 -2.27 -6.38 -25.43
N LEU A 719 -1.76 -5.14 -25.34
CA LEU A 719 -0.46 -4.84 -24.73
C LEU A 719 -0.36 -5.27 -23.26
N THR A 720 -1.48 -5.31 -22.51
CA THR A 720 -1.45 -5.73 -21.11
C THR A 720 -1.63 -7.24 -20.93
N HIS A 721 -1.82 -7.99 -22.02
CA HIS A 721 -2.06 -9.43 -21.96
C HIS A 721 -0.74 -10.18 -21.81
N LYS A 722 -0.61 -11.07 -20.81
CA LYS A 722 0.64 -11.77 -20.47
C LYS A 722 1.37 -12.43 -21.66
N ALA A 723 0.64 -12.98 -22.63
CA ALA A 723 1.23 -13.65 -23.79
C ALA A 723 1.47 -12.74 -25.02
N PHE A 724 0.66 -11.69 -25.21
CA PHE A 724 0.72 -10.85 -26.41
C PHE A 724 1.43 -9.52 -26.15
N GLY A 725 1.40 -9.04 -24.90
CA GLY A 725 2.02 -7.80 -24.45
C GLY A 725 3.49 -7.72 -24.80
N PRO A 726 4.33 -8.69 -24.39
CA PRO A 726 5.74 -8.72 -24.75
C PRO A 726 5.99 -8.58 -26.25
N ILE A 727 5.27 -9.38 -27.07
CA ILE A 727 5.44 -9.39 -28.52
C ILE A 727 5.05 -8.03 -29.14
N LEU A 728 3.92 -7.46 -28.70
CA LEU A 728 3.44 -6.17 -29.21
C LEU A 728 4.35 -5.02 -28.78
N GLN A 729 4.88 -5.05 -27.56
CA GLN A 729 5.82 -4.06 -27.07
C GLN A 729 7.14 -4.11 -27.84
N MET A 730 7.66 -5.30 -28.08
CA MET A 730 8.82 -5.52 -28.94
C MET A 730 8.60 -4.96 -30.35
N ILE A 731 7.45 -5.24 -30.97
CA ILE A 731 7.08 -4.67 -32.27
C ILE A 731 7.04 -3.13 -32.21
N TYR A 732 6.46 -2.56 -31.15
CA TYR A 732 6.39 -1.11 -30.98
C TYR A 732 7.77 -0.44 -30.89
N ILE A 733 8.70 -1.02 -30.12
CA ILE A 733 10.07 -0.51 -29.98
C ILE A 733 10.82 -0.62 -31.30
N VAL A 734 10.72 -1.79 -31.95
CA VAL A 734 11.32 -2.02 -33.27
C VAL A 734 10.80 -1.01 -34.28
N ILE A 735 9.48 -0.76 -34.34
CA ILE A 735 8.90 0.27 -35.22
C ILE A 735 9.45 1.66 -34.89
N THR A 736 9.55 2.01 -33.61
CA THR A 736 10.07 3.33 -33.19
C THR A 736 11.51 3.54 -33.64
N GLN A 737 12.35 2.50 -33.59
CA GLN A 737 13.71 2.56 -34.12
C GLN A 737 13.74 2.64 -35.66
N ILE A 738 12.84 1.91 -36.34
CA ILE A 738 12.70 1.95 -37.80
C ILE A 738 12.25 3.34 -38.32
N ILE A 739 11.52 4.15 -37.53
CA ILE A 739 11.07 5.48 -37.97
C ILE A 739 12.24 6.37 -38.43
N HIS A 740 13.38 6.30 -37.74
CA HIS A 740 14.59 7.04 -38.15
C HIS A 740 15.10 6.59 -39.51
N PHE A 741 15.03 5.29 -39.81
CA PHE A 741 15.38 4.74 -41.11
C PHE A 741 14.43 5.20 -42.22
N PHE A 742 13.14 5.34 -41.94
CA PHE A 742 12.17 5.84 -42.92
C PHE A 742 12.50 7.27 -43.40
N VAL A 743 13.13 8.11 -42.58
CA VAL A 743 13.58 9.45 -43.02
C VAL A 743 14.58 9.36 -44.17
N LEU A 744 15.56 8.46 -44.07
CA LEU A 744 16.54 8.23 -45.13
C LEU A 744 15.86 7.67 -46.39
N TRP A 745 14.93 6.73 -46.21
CA TRP A 745 14.18 6.14 -47.31
C TRP A 745 13.27 7.15 -48.04
N PHE A 746 12.50 7.96 -47.32
CA PHE A 746 11.67 9.01 -47.90
C PHE A 746 12.51 10.08 -48.60
N SER A 747 13.67 10.43 -48.06
CA SER A 747 14.60 11.35 -48.72
C SER A 747 15.05 10.81 -50.09
N LEU A 748 15.35 9.51 -50.17
CA LEU A 748 15.67 8.86 -51.45
C LEU A 748 14.48 8.90 -52.41
N ILE A 749 13.27 8.52 -51.95
CA ILE A 749 12.05 8.53 -52.76
C ILE A 749 11.77 9.92 -53.31
N PHE A 750 11.84 10.97 -52.49
CA PHE A 750 11.53 12.32 -52.93
C PHE A 750 12.56 12.86 -53.92
N CYS A 751 13.85 12.59 -53.71
CA CYS A 751 14.89 12.95 -54.67
C CYS A 751 14.66 12.28 -56.03
N PHE A 752 14.41 10.96 -56.05
CA PHE A 752 14.15 10.25 -57.30
C PHE A 752 12.80 10.65 -57.91
N ALA A 753 11.76 10.90 -57.12
CA ALA A 753 10.47 11.34 -57.62
C ALA A 753 10.55 12.70 -58.32
N ALA A 754 11.35 13.63 -57.78
CA ALA A 754 11.60 14.91 -58.41
C ALA A 754 12.34 14.74 -59.75
N ILE A 755 13.36 13.88 -59.79
CA ILE A 755 14.10 13.56 -61.02
C ILE A 755 13.17 12.93 -62.07
N PHE A 756 12.35 11.96 -61.68
CA PHE A 756 11.44 11.27 -62.58
C PHE A 756 10.32 12.18 -63.10
N ALA A 757 9.73 13.02 -62.25
CA ALA A 757 8.74 13.99 -62.67
C ALA A 757 9.34 15.05 -63.63
N CYS A 758 10.57 15.49 -63.39
CA CYS A 758 11.24 16.45 -64.28
C CYS A 758 11.61 15.84 -65.63
N LEU A 759 12.07 14.59 -65.66
CA LEU A 759 12.55 13.95 -66.89
C LEU A 759 11.42 13.32 -67.72
N PHE A 760 10.38 12.78 -67.07
CA PHE A 760 9.41 11.91 -67.73
C PHE A 760 7.97 12.41 -67.73
N SER A 761 7.67 13.59 -67.17
CA SER A 761 6.29 14.14 -67.09
C SER A 761 5.58 14.21 -68.44
N GLU A 762 6.28 14.53 -69.51
CA GLU A 762 5.69 14.60 -70.86
C GLU A 762 5.71 13.25 -71.60
N THR A 763 6.63 12.36 -71.24
CA THR A 763 6.93 11.14 -72.02
C THR A 763 6.31 9.85 -71.47
N ASN A 764 6.07 9.77 -70.16
CA ASN A 764 5.58 8.56 -69.50
C ASN A 764 4.32 8.88 -68.67
N PRO A 765 3.16 8.26 -68.95
CA PRO A 765 1.93 8.47 -68.19
C PRO A 765 2.00 7.98 -66.74
N ASP A 766 3.03 7.22 -66.37
CA ASP A 766 3.27 6.79 -64.99
C ASP A 766 3.95 7.89 -64.16
N PHE A 767 4.61 8.88 -64.77
CA PHE A 767 5.33 9.92 -64.04
C PHE A 767 4.88 11.35 -64.40
N PRO A 768 3.56 11.64 -64.54
CA PRO A 768 3.08 12.93 -65.04
C PRO A 768 3.38 14.06 -64.06
N ASP A 769 3.21 13.79 -62.76
CA ASP A 769 3.44 14.74 -61.67
C ASP A 769 4.31 14.13 -60.57
N PHE A 770 4.81 14.99 -59.69
CA PHE A 770 5.58 14.59 -58.52
C PHE A 770 4.82 13.58 -57.64
N THR A 771 3.53 13.80 -57.36
CA THR A 771 2.73 12.91 -56.49
C THR A 771 2.56 11.51 -57.09
N TYR A 772 2.26 11.43 -58.39
CA TYR A 772 2.20 10.15 -59.10
C TYR A 772 3.56 9.47 -59.14
N SER A 773 4.63 10.25 -59.33
CA SER A 773 6.01 9.74 -59.32
C SER A 773 6.40 9.16 -57.96
N VAL A 774 6.06 9.82 -56.85
CA VAL A 774 6.26 9.29 -55.50
C VAL A 774 5.50 7.96 -55.32
N ARG A 775 4.22 7.90 -55.72
CA ARG A 775 3.41 6.68 -55.60
C ARG A 775 3.97 5.53 -56.42
N ASN A 776 4.41 5.80 -57.64
CA ASN A 776 4.95 4.78 -58.53
C ASN A 776 6.35 4.32 -58.10
N LEU A 777 7.20 5.22 -57.60
CA LEU A 777 8.49 4.83 -57.02
C LEU A 777 8.32 4.06 -55.70
N PHE A 778 7.33 4.41 -54.87
CA PHE A 778 6.96 3.62 -53.70
C PHE A 778 6.51 2.20 -54.11
N SER A 779 5.63 2.09 -55.10
CA SER A 779 5.20 0.81 -55.69
C SER A 779 6.39 0.03 -56.27
N ALA A 780 7.33 0.72 -56.91
CA ALA A 780 8.54 0.12 -57.46
C ALA A 780 9.45 -0.46 -56.36
N THR A 781 9.52 0.16 -55.18
CA THR A 781 10.21 -0.43 -54.01
C THR A 781 9.58 -1.75 -53.58
N LEU A 782 8.27 -1.91 -53.76
CA LEU A 782 7.54 -3.16 -53.53
C LEU A 782 7.59 -4.11 -54.73
N LEU A 783 8.52 -3.91 -55.67
CA LEU A 783 8.73 -4.68 -56.89
C LEU A 783 7.59 -4.63 -57.91
N ASN A 784 6.65 -3.69 -57.78
CA ASN A 784 5.61 -3.47 -58.76
C ASN A 784 5.99 -2.31 -59.69
N PHE A 785 6.75 -2.63 -60.73
CA PHE A 785 7.22 -1.70 -61.75
C PHE A 785 7.32 -2.35 -63.13
N SER A 786 7.29 -1.54 -64.19
CA SER A 786 7.47 -1.95 -65.59
C SER A 786 8.59 -1.14 -66.24
N PHE A 787 9.44 -1.80 -67.04
CA PHE A 787 10.50 -1.12 -67.81
C PHE A 787 10.02 -0.64 -69.19
N ASP A 788 8.80 -1.03 -69.59
CA ASP A 788 8.32 -0.81 -70.96
C ASP A 788 7.66 0.54 -71.18
N ASN A 789 7.35 1.29 -70.11
CA ASN A 789 6.49 2.48 -70.16
C ASN A 789 7.25 3.79 -70.47
N PHE A 790 8.57 3.76 -70.68
CA PHE A 790 9.42 4.96 -70.81
C PHE A 790 9.53 5.56 -72.24
N GLY A 791 8.70 5.13 -73.20
CA GLY A 791 8.65 5.69 -74.56
C GLY A 791 10.02 5.75 -75.26
N ASP A 792 10.34 6.90 -75.86
CA ASP A 792 11.58 7.13 -76.60
C ASP A 792 12.85 7.16 -75.71
N GLN A 793 12.68 7.37 -74.40
CA GLN A 793 13.79 7.39 -73.42
C GLN A 793 13.94 6.07 -72.66
N LYS A 794 13.60 4.95 -73.31
CA LYS A 794 13.55 3.62 -72.66
C LYS A 794 14.84 3.23 -71.92
N THR A 795 16.00 3.51 -72.49
CA THR A 795 17.29 3.14 -71.89
C THR A 795 17.61 3.95 -70.63
N ILE A 796 17.39 5.27 -70.66
CA ILE A 796 17.67 6.16 -69.51
C ILE A 796 16.67 5.89 -68.39
N GLY A 797 15.38 5.79 -68.71
CA GLY A 797 14.33 5.46 -67.75
C GLY A 797 14.54 4.10 -67.09
N ALA A 798 14.85 3.06 -67.88
CA ALA A 798 15.14 1.73 -67.35
C ALA A 798 16.40 1.69 -66.48
N LEU A 799 17.46 2.43 -66.83
CA LEU A 799 18.69 2.48 -66.05
C LEU A 799 18.50 3.23 -64.72
N LEU A 800 17.80 4.37 -64.74
CA LEU A 800 17.47 5.12 -63.52
C LEU A 800 16.53 4.33 -62.61
N LEU A 801 15.50 3.70 -63.16
CA LEU A 801 14.55 2.90 -62.39
C LEU A 801 15.24 1.64 -61.83
N GLY A 802 16.07 0.97 -62.64
CA GLY A 802 16.86 -0.18 -62.20
C GLY A 802 17.85 0.20 -61.10
N GLY A 803 18.52 1.36 -61.21
CA GLY A 803 19.39 1.90 -60.18
C GLY A 803 18.65 2.24 -58.90
N TYR A 804 17.48 2.89 -59.01
CA TYR A 804 16.61 3.17 -57.88
C TYR A 804 16.18 1.87 -57.17
N VAL A 805 15.66 0.88 -57.90
CA VAL A 805 15.21 -0.40 -57.34
C VAL A 805 16.38 -1.14 -56.69
N LEU A 806 17.59 -1.13 -57.28
CA LEU A 806 18.76 -1.74 -56.68
C LEU A 806 19.13 -1.09 -55.34
N ILE A 807 19.10 0.25 -55.26
CA ILE A 807 19.40 0.97 -54.01
C ILE A 807 18.28 0.76 -52.99
N SER A 808 17.02 0.99 -53.38
CA SER A 808 15.87 0.97 -52.46
C SER A 808 15.49 -0.43 -51.99
N TYR A 809 15.56 -1.44 -52.86
CA TYR A 809 15.20 -2.81 -52.53
C TYR A 809 16.40 -3.64 -52.08
N ALA A 810 17.55 -3.59 -52.76
CA ALA A 810 18.66 -4.48 -52.40
C ALA A 810 19.54 -3.91 -51.27
N VAL A 811 19.80 -2.61 -51.25
CA VAL A 811 20.66 -2.01 -50.22
C VAL A 811 19.84 -1.63 -48.99
N LEU A 812 18.83 -0.78 -49.15
CA LEU A 812 18.08 -0.23 -48.02
C LEU A 812 17.28 -1.30 -47.26
N LEU A 813 16.62 -2.24 -47.94
CA LEU A 813 15.90 -3.33 -47.27
C LEU A 813 16.84 -4.23 -46.45
N ASN A 814 18.03 -4.55 -46.97
CA ASN A 814 19.00 -5.37 -46.23
C ASN A 814 19.57 -4.64 -45.01
N ILE A 815 19.81 -3.33 -45.11
CA ILE A 815 20.20 -2.50 -43.95
C ILE A 815 19.07 -2.46 -42.92
N LEU A 816 17.81 -2.33 -43.37
CA LEU A 816 16.64 -2.38 -42.49
C LEU A 816 16.57 -3.71 -41.74
N ILE A 817 16.71 -4.84 -42.44
CA ILE A 817 16.69 -6.17 -41.83
C ILE A 817 17.81 -6.29 -40.79
N ALA A 818 19.04 -5.89 -41.13
CA ALA A 818 20.17 -5.95 -40.21
C ALA A 818 19.95 -5.10 -38.95
N MET A 819 19.42 -3.88 -39.12
CA MET A 819 19.07 -2.99 -38.02
C MET A 819 17.98 -3.60 -37.13
N VAL A 820 16.91 -4.14 -37.73
CA VAL A 820 15.82 -4.78 -36.99
C VAL A 820 16.31 -6.01 -36.23
N CYS A 821 17.18 -6.84 -36.81
CA CYS A 821 17.77 -7.97 -36.09
C CYS A 821 18.60 -7.52 -34.89
N ASN A 822 19.44 -6.49 -35.05
CA ASN A 822 20.24 -5.98 -33.93
C ASN A 822 19.35 -5.44 -32.80
N VAL A 823 18.36 -4.60 -33.14
CA VAL A 823 17.41 -4.05 -32.17
C VAL A 823 16.58 -5.16 -31.52
N TYR A 824 16.16 -6.18 -32.28
CA TYR A 824 15.41 -7.32 -31.74
C TYR A 824 16.19 -8.03 -30.63
N TYR A 825 17.47 -8.36 -30.86
CA TYR A 825 18.28 -9.07 -29.87
C TYR A 825 18.53 -8.26 -28.60
N GLU A 826 18.71 -6.94 -28.72
CA GLU A 826 18.85 -6.04 -27.57
C GLU A 826 17.53 -5.94 -26.79
N VAL A 827 16.40 -5.85 -27.50
CA VAL A 827 15.08 -5.70 -26.91
C VAL A 827 14.58 -6.99 -26.26
N GLU A 828 14.85 -8.16 -26.86
CA GLU A 828 14.38 -9.48 -26.39
C GLU A 828 14.68 -9.73 -24.90
N ALA A 829 15.86 -9.33 -24.43
CA ALA A 829 16.25 -9.45 -23.02
C ALA A 829 15.45 -8.53 -22.08
N LEU A 830 14.96 -7.40 -22.57
CA LEU A 830 14.30 -6.36 -21.76
C LEU A 830 12.76 -6.43 -21.82
N VAL A 831 12.20 -7.18 -22.77
CA VAL A 831 10.75 -7.17 -23.06
C VAL A 831 9.90 -7.50 -21.84
N ASP A 832 10.30 -8.51 -21.06
CA ASP A 832 9.51 -8.93 -19.90
C ASP A 832 9.48 -7.86 -18.81
N ALA A 833 10.59 -7.19 -18.57
CA ALA A 833 10.68 -6.08 -17.62
C ALA A 833 9.90 -4.85 -18.08
N GLU A 834 9.94 -4.54 -19.38
CA GLU A 834 9.18 -3.45 -19.97
C GLU A 834 7.68 -3.72 -19.96
N HIS A 835 7.26 -4.95 -20.28
CA HIS A 835 5.87 -5.36 -20.13
C HIS A 835 5.40 -5.24 -18.67
N ARG A 836 6.25 -5.59 -17.69
CA ARG A 836 5.94 -5.37 -16.27
C ARG A 836 5.81 -3.88 -15.94
N ALA A 837 6.67 -3.01 -16.48
CA ALA A 837 6.55 -1.56 -16.33
C ALA A 837 5.21 -1.03 -16.86
N VAL A 838 4.78 -1.50 -18.04
CA VAL A 838 3.47 -1.17 -18.61
C VAL A 838 2.34 -1.64 -17.67
N VAL A 839 2.41 -2.88 -17.16
CA VAL A 839 1.41 -3.41 -16.22
C VAL A 839 1.37 -2.59 -14.92
N ILE A 840 2.51 -2.14 -14.39
CA ILE A 840 2.58 -1.27 -13.19
C ILE A 840 1.93 0.08 -13.48
N ALA A 841 2.26 0.72 -14.62
CA ALA A 841 1.66 2.00 -15.00
C ALA A 841 0.13 1.88 -15.16
N TYR A 842 -0.37 0.77 -15.69
CA TYR A 842 -1.81 0.48 -15.70
C TYR A 842 -2.36 0.16 -14.31
N TYR A 843 -1.61 -0.56 -13.46
CA TYR A 843 -2.02 -0.83 -12.08
C TYR A 843 -2.29 0.48 -11.33
N ASP A 844 -1.33 1.42 -11.29
CA ASP A 844 -1.45 2.69 -10.55
C ASP A 844 -2.69 3.51 -10.96
N ARG A 845 -3.06 3.45 -12.25
CA ARG A 845 -4.26 4.08 -12.81
C ARG A 845 -5.56 3.40 -12.38
N TRP A 846 -5.52 2.08 -12.20
CA TRP A 846 -6.70 1.24 -11.97
C TRP A 846 -6.82 0.71 -10.54
N VAL A 847 -5.89 1.02 -9.62
CA VAL A 847 -5.98 0.62 -8.21
C VAL A 847 -7.26 1.17 -7.59
N TRP A 848 -8.02 0.29 -6.95
CA TRP A 848 -9.26 0.66 -6.28
C TRP A 848 -9.01 1.60 -5.11
N ASP A 849 -9.75 2.71 -5.06
CA ASP A 849 -9.79 3.60 -3.90
C ASP A 849 -11.12 3.41 -3.15
N GLU A 850 -11.06 3.31 -1.82
CA GLU A 850 -12.25 3.08 -1.01
C GLU A 850 -13.26 4.23 -1.07
N THR A 851 -12.82 5.45 -1.37
CA THR A 851 -13.66 6.65 -1.40
C THR A 851 -14.19 6.96 -2.80
N TYR A 852 -13.36 6.82 -3.85
CA TYR A 852 -13.69 7.23 -5.22
C TYR A 852 -13.59 6.11 -6.28
N GLY A 853 -13.27 4.87 -5.92
CA GLY A 853 -13.05 3.77 -6.87
C GLY A 853 -14.20 3.48 -7.84
N GLY A 854 -15.43 3.84 -7.48
CA GLY A 854 -16.64 3.69 -8.27
C GLY A 854 -16.59 4.42 -9.61
N LEU A 855 -15.75 5.45 -9.73
CA LEU A 855 -15.52 6.19 -10.97
C LEU A 855 -14.80 5.35 -12.03
N ILE A 856 -13.95 4.41 -11.62
CA ILE A 856 -13.20 3.52 -12.53
C ILE A 856 -13.80 2.10 -12.60
N PHE A 857 -15.03 1.93 -12.09
CA PHE A 857 -15.61 0.60 -11.86
C PHE A 857 -16.13 -0.09 -13.12
N ALA A 858 -16.81 0.66 -14.02
CA ALA A 858 -17.51 0.10 -15.16
C ALA A 858 -16.85 0.52 -16.49
N PRO A 859 -16.59 -0.42 -17.42
CA PRO A 859 -16.06 -0.11 -18.73
C PRO A 859 -17.15 0.50 -19.63
N SER A 860 -16.76 1.01 -20.79
CA SER A 860 -17.67 1.39 -21.87
C SER A 860 -18.63 0.23 -22.23
N PRO A 861 -19.92 0.47 -22.50
CA PRO A 861 -20.63 1.75 -22.54
C PRO A 861 -21.21 2.14 -21.16
N LEU A 862 -21.08 1.27 -20.14
CA LEU A 862 -21.71 1.45 -18.83
C LEU A 862 -21.10 2.62 -18.03
N SER A 863 -19.89 3.06 -18.40
CA SER A 863 -19.26 4.27 -17.88
C SER A 863 -20.18 5.50 -17.91
N PHE A 864 -21.04 5.64 -18.93
CA PHE A 864 -22.03 6.72 -18.99
C PHE A 864 -22.99 6.70 -17.79
N LEU A 865 -23.46 5.52 -17.38
CA LEU A 865 -24.34 5.38 -16.22
C LEU A 865 -23.60 5.71 -14.91
N VAL A 866 -22.31 5.37 -14.83
CA VAL A 866 -21.46 5.75 -13.69
C VAL A 866 -21.28 7.27 -13.66
N LEU A 867 -21.20 7.95 -14.80
CA LEU A 867 -21.07 9.41 -14.86
C LEU A 867 -22.31 10.08 -14.28
N LEU A 868 -23.51 9.55 -14.59
CA LEU A 868 -24.76 10.00 -13.98
C LEU A 868 -24.79 9.76 -12.47
N ALA A 869 -24.14 8.70 -11.99
CA ALA A 869 -24.01 8.42 -10.55
C ALA A 869 -22.89 9.22 -9.87
N SER A 870 -21.94 9.78 -10.62
CA SER A 870 -20.74 10.44 -10.08
C SER A 870 -21.01 11.63 -9.15
N PRO A 871 -22.06 12.47 -9.32
CA PRO A 871 -22.36 13.53 -8.36
C PRO A 871 -22.68 13.00 -6.95
N PHE A 872 -23.30 11.82 -6.85
CA PHE A 872 -23.58 11.20 -5.55
C PHE A 872 -22.32 10.70 -4.85
N ILE A 873 -21.26 10.38 -5.59
CA ILE A 873 -19.97 9.99 -5.02
C ILE A 873 -19.17 11.24 -4.65
N LEU A 874 -19.07 12.22 -5.56
CA LEU A 874 -18.20 13.39 -5.42
C LEU A 874 -18.69 14.42 -4.39
N PHE A 875 -20.00 14.59 -4.24
CA PHE A 875 -20.59 15.63 -3.38
C PHE A 875 -21.26 15.08 -2.12
N SER A 876 -21.16 13.77 -1.86
CA SER A 876 -21.70 13.17 -0.63
C SER A 876 -20.82 13.46 0.58
N ARG A 877 -21.47 13.63 1.75
CA ARG A 877 -20.79 13.69 3.05
C ARG A 877 -20.02 12.40 3.37
N ASP A 878 -20.56 11.25 2.95
CA ASP A 878 -19.96 9.92 3.13
C ASP A 878 -19.66 9.29 1.76
N PRO A 879 -18.57 9.68 1.05
CA PRO A 879 -18.28 9.17 -0.28
C PRO A 879 -18.08 7.65 -0.29
N LYS A 880 -17.40 7.08 0.72
CA LYS A 880 -17.16 5.63 0.87
C LYS A 880 -18.44 4.78 0.83
N LYS A 881 -19.53 5.23 1.46
CA LYS A 881 -20.81 4.48 1.49
C LYS A 881 -21.48 4.47 0.12
N TRP A 882 -21.51 5.62 -0.56
CA TRP A 882 -22.09 5.73 -1.91
C TRP A 882 -21.25 4.99 -2.93
N ASN A 883 -19.92 5.09 -2.83
CA ASN A 883 -18.98 4.35 -3.66
C ASN A 883 -19.29 2.85 -3.67
N ILE A 884 -19.39 2.23 -2.49
CA ILE A 884 -19.68 0.79 -2.36
C ILE A 884 -21.09 0.45 -2.86
N ARG A 885 -22.10 1.28 -2.56
CA ARG A 885 -23.49 1.03 -3.02
C ARG A 885 -23.60 1.07 -4.54
N VAL A 886 -23.04 2.10 -5.15
CA VAL A 886 -23.02 2.28 -6.61
C VAL A 886 -22.27 1.12 -7.26
N ALA A 887 -21.08 0.78 -6.75
CA ALA A 887 -20.30 -0.36 -7.23
C ALA A 887 -21.06 -1.70 -7.14
N LYS A 888 -21.77 -1.97 -6.03
CA LYS A 888 -22.60 -3.19 -5.91
C LYS A 888 -23.72 -3.24 -6.94
N VAL A 889 -24.42 -2.13 -7.19
CA VAL A 889 -25.47 -2.07 -8.20
C VAL A 889 -24.90 -2.34 -9.59
N PHE A 890 -23.78 -1.70 -9.95
CA PHE A 890 -23.14 -1.93 -11.24
C PHE A 890 -22.54 -3.32 -11.37
N TYR A 891 -22.08 -3.93 -10.27
CA TYR A 891 -21.54 -5.29 -10.29
C TYR A 891 -22.54 -6.32 -10.80
N LEU A 892 -23.84 -6.07 -10.59
CA LEU A 892 -24.91 -6.94 -11.06
C LEU A 892 -24.85 -7.18 -12.59
N PHE A 893 -24.42 -6.17 -13.36
CA PHE A 893 -24.26 -6.29 -14.82
C PHE A 893 -23.15 -7.25 -15.22
N PHE A 894 -22.13 -7.46 -14.38
CA PHE A 894 -21.04 -8.42 -14.62
C PHE A 894 -21.36 -9.80 -14.03
N ALA A 895 -22.02 -9.83 -12.87
CA ALA A 895 -22.42 -11.07 -12.24
C ALA A 895 -23.46 -11.84 -13.08
N LEU A 896 -24.36 -11.15 -13.79
CA LEU A 896 -25.42 -11.80 -14.57
C LEU A 896 -24.90 -12.63 -15.76
N PRO A 897 -23.99 -12.14 -16.63
CA PRO A 897 -23.35 -12.98 -17.64
C PRO A 897 -22.59 -14.17 -17.05
N GLN A 898 -21.86 -13.96 -15.94
CA GLN A 898 -21.15 -15.05 -15.25
C GLN A 898 -22.12 -16.10 -14.71
N PHE A 899 -23.28 -15.68 -14.19
CA PHE A 899 -24.34 -16.57 -13.75
C PHE A 899 -24.92 -17.38 -14.90
N VAL A 900 -25.14 -16.77 -16.07
CA VAL A 900 -25.64 -17.50 -17.26
C VAL A 900 -24.62 -18.57 -17.68
N VAL A 901 -23.34 -18.20 -17.77
CA VAL A 901 -22.25 -19.13 -18.09
C VAL A 901 -22.18 -20.28 -17.07
N PHE A 902 -22.30 -19.95 -15.79
CA PHE A 902 -22.35 -20.91 -14.69
C PHE A 902 -23.50 -21.92 -14.86
N VAL A 903 -24.74 -21.43 -15.06
CA VAL A 903 -25.93 -22.27 -15.23
C VAL A 903 -25.81 -23.17 -16.44
N VAL A 904 -25.41 -22.62 -17.60
CA VAL A 904 -25.23 -23.40 -18.84
C VAL A 904 -24.19 -24.49 -18.65
N HIS A 905 -23.06 -24.17 -18.01
CA HIS A 905 -22.01 -25.14 -17.72
C HIS A 905 -22.48 -26.23 -16.76
N SER A 906 -23.16 -25.88 -15.67
CA SER A 906 -23.71 -26.84 -14.71
C SER A 906 -24.75 -27.76 -15.34
N LEU A 907 -25.63 -27.23 -16.21
CA LEU A 907 -26.61 -28.03 -16.95
C LEU A 907 -25.93 -28.98 -17.96
N PHE A 908 -24.88 -28.53 -18.64
CA PHE A 908 -24.10 -29.38 -19.55
C PHE A 908 -23.39 -30.52 -18.79
N LEU A 909 -22.75 -30.22 -17.65
CA LEU A 909 -22.04 -31.21 -16.85
C LEU A 909 -22.97 -32.18 -16.11
N LEU A 910 -24.23 -31.80 -15.87
CA LEU A 910 -25.23 -32.66 -15.22
C LEU A 910 -25.34 -34.02 -15.93
N LEU A 911 -25.31 -34.03 -17.26
CA LEU A 911 -25.38 -35.26 -18.06
C LEU A 911 -24.20 -36.19 -17.76
N PHE A 912 -22.98 -35.65 -17.74
CA PHE A 912 -21.77 -36.43 -17.48
C PHE A 912 -21.70 -36.91 -16.02
N LEU A 913 -22.08 -36.06 -15.07
CA LEU A 913 -22.09 -36.44 -13.66
C LEU A 913 -23.15 -37.51 -13.39
N TYR A 914 -24.29 -37.48 -14.06
CA TYR A 914 -25.31 -38.53 -13.95
C TYR A 914 -24.73 -39.91 -14.29
N PHE A 915 -24.02 -40.04 -15.41
CA PHE A 915 -23.36 -41.29 -15.81
C PHE A 915 -22.23 -41.68 -14.85
N LYS A 916 -21.40 -40.73 -14.43
CA LYS A 916 -20.32 -40.99 -13.47
C LYS A 916 -20.87 -41.47 -12.12
N ALA A 917 -21.90 -40.81 -11.60
CA ALA A 917 -22.57 -41.16 -10.36
C ALA A 917 -23.29 -42.51 -10.47
N PHE A 918 -23.87 -42.86 -11.62
CA PHE A 918 -24.46 -44.16 -11.87
C PHE A 918 -23.44 -45.31 -11.70
N ILE A 919 -22.19 -45.11 -12.13
CA ILE A 919 -21.11 -46.09 -11.99
C ILE A 919 -20.57 -46.16 -10.55
N PHE A 920 -20.56 -45.02 -9.86
CA PHE A 920 -19.86 -44.84 -8.59
C PHE A 920 -20.73 -45.12 -7.35
N TYR A 921 -21.97 -44.64 -7.34
CA TYR A 921 -22.93 -44.78 -6.23
C TYR A 921 -23.09 -46.23 -5.72
N PRO A 922 -23.02 -47.28 -6.58
CA PRO A 922 -23.04 -48.66 -6.13
C PRO A 922 -21.71 -49.15 -5.52
N LYS A 923 -20.57 -48.57 -5.90
CA LYS A 923 -19.23 -49.09 -5.55
C LYS A 923 -18.78 -48.69 -4.15
N GLU A 924 -19.14 -47.50 -3.67
CA GLU A 924 -18.60 -46.98 -2.40
C GLU A 924 -19.25 -47.58 -1.13
N SER A 925 -20.42 -48.22 -1.28
CA SER A 925 -21.06 -48.97 -0.19
C SER A 925 -20.12 -50.01 0.42
N LYS A 926 -19.21 -50.59 -0.39
CA LYS A 926 -18.24 -51.59 0.09
C LYS A 926 -17.34 -51.06 1.21
N LYS A 927 -16.98 -49.78 1.23
CA LYS A 927 -16.11 -49.20 2.29
C LYS A 927 -16.90 -48.92 3.57
N ILE A 928 -18.07 -48.28 3.46
CA ILE A 928 -18.91 -47.94 4.61
C ILE A 928 -19.44 -49.21 5.28
N GLU A 929 -19.84 -50.21 4.50
CA GLU A 929 -20.35 -51.47 5.01
C GLU A 929 -19.24 -52.33 5.62
N ASN A 930 -18.04 -52.39 5.03
CA ASN A 930 -16.88 -53.04 5.68
C ASN A 930 -16.46 -52.33 6.99
N SER A 931 -16.64 -51.01 7.09
CA SER A 931 -16.35 -50.27 8.33
C SER A 931 -17.41 -50.51 9.42
N ARG A 932 -18.70 -50.62 9.05
CA ARG A 932 -19.79 -50.97 9.97
C ARG A 932 -19.70 -52.43 10.42
N ILE A 933 -19.41 -53.36 9.50
CA ILE A 933 -19.21 -54.77 9.82
C ILE A 933 -17.99 -54.96 10.74
N ARG A 934 -16.91 -54.18 10.57
CA ARG A 934 -15.76 -54.17 11.50
C ARG A 934 -16.07 -53.54 12.86
N LYS A 935 -16.87 -52.47 12.92
CA LYS A 935 -17.26 -51.84 14.21
C LYS A 935 -18.24 -52.69 15.01
N ILE A 936 -19.07 -53.49 14.35
CA ILE A 936 -20.04 -54.39 14.99
C ILE A 936 -19.36 -55.74 15.33
N GLY A 937 -18.33 -56.14 14.59
CA GLY A 937 -17.60 -57.40 14.76
C GLY A 937 -16.34 -57.31 15.62
N GLY A 938 -16.44 -56.74 16.82
CA GLY A 938 -15.40 -56.87 17.86
C GLY A 938 -15.39 -58.28 18.45
N GLY A 939 -14.94 -59.28 17.68
CA GLY A 939 -14.73 -60.64 18.18
C GLY A 939 -15.28 -61.74 17.28
N LYS A 940 -14.36 -62.49 16.66
CA LYS A 940 -14.57 -63.86 16.13
C LYS A 940 -15.80 -64.06 15.25
N ILE A 941 -15.89 -63.32 14.15
CA ILE A 941 -16.68 -63.79 13.01
C ILE A 941 -15.82 -64.81 12.26
N LYS A 942 -16.03 -66.09 12.59
CA LYS A 942 -15.54 -67.25 11.80
C LYS A 942 -16.01 -67.10 10.36
N ARG A 943 -15.15 -67.49 9.40
CA ARG A 943 -15.42 -67.66 7.95
C ARG A 943 -16.88 -68.08 7.71
N MET A 944 -17.74 -67.09 7.52
CA MET A 944 -19.12 -67.26 7.09
C MET A 944 -19.12 -66.92 5.60
N ASP A 945 -19.66 -67.83 4.79
CA ASP A 945 -19.60 -67.87 3.32
C ASP A 945 -19.49 -66.48 2.66
N THR A 946 -18.28 -66.11 2.23
CA THR A 946 -18.00 -64.89 1.45
C THR A 946 -18.95 -64.76 0.26
N LEU A 947 -19.35 -65.89 -0.32
CA LEU A 947 -20.33 -66.02 -1.39
C LEU A 947 -21.74 -65.49 -1.08
N LYS A 948 -22.22 -65.59 0.18
CA LYS A 948 -23.56 -65.06 0.56
C LYS A 948 -23.52 -63.54 0.72
N ILE A 949 -22.43 -63.02 1.27
CA ILE A 949 -22.22 -61.58 1.41
C ILE A 949 -22.07 -60.93 0.03
N GLU A 950 -21.32 -61.56 -0.88
CA GLU A 950 -21.18 -61.07 -2.27
C GLU A 950 -22.52 -61.02 -3.02
N LYS A 951 -23.37 -62.03 -2.86
CA LYS A 951 -24.72 -62.03 -3.47
C LYS A 951 -25.64 -60.95 -2.88
N LEU A 952 -25.56 -60.69 -1.56
CA LEU A 952 -26.34 -59.63 -0.91
C LEU A 952 -25.86 -58.23 -1.34
N VAL A 953 -24.56 -58.01 -1.36
CA VAL A 953 -23.95 -56.76 -1.84
C VAL A 953 -24.30 -56.52 -3.31
N TYR A 954 -24.29 -57.56 -4.15
CA TYR A 954 -24.68 -57.44 -5.56
C TYR A 954 -26.16 -57.06 -5.73
N LYS A 955 -27.08 -57.72 -5.01
CA LYS A 955 -28.51 -57.36 -5.03
C LYS A 955 -28.75 -55.93 -4.54
N TYR A 956 -28.05 -55.52 -3.50
CA TYR A 956 -28.15 -54.18 -2.93
C TYR A 956 -27.61 -53.10 -3.89
N ASN A 957 -26.52 -53.39 -4.61
CA ASN A 957 -25.98 -52.51 -5.64
C ASN A 957 -26.94 -52.32 -6.81
N ILE A 958 -27.62 -53.39 -7.26
CA ILE A 958 -28.65 -53.28 -8.31
C ILE A 958 -29.81 -52.41 -7.84
N LEU A 959 -30.30 -52.63 -6.61
CA LEU A 959 -31.39 -51.83 -6.06
C LEU A 959 -31.01 -50.34 -6.01
N ARG A 960 -29.77 -50.02 -5.62
CA ARG A 960 -29.26 -48.65 -5.64
C ARG A 960 -29.12 -48.05 -7.04
N CYS A 961 -28.72 -48.84 -8.05
CA CYS A 961 -28.73 -48.38 -9.44
C CYS A 961 -30.15 -48.01 -9.90
N ILE A 962 -31.15 -48.82 -9.54
CA ILE A 962 -32.56 -48.55 -9.86
C ILE A 962 -33.05 -47.31 -9.12
N ILE A 963 -32.71 -47.16 -7.84
CA ILE A 963 -33.04 -45.95 -7.06
C ILE A 963 -32.38 -44.72 -7.69
N TRP A 964 -31.11 -44.79 -8.06
CA TRP A 964 -30.38 -43.68 -8.69
C TRP A 964 -30.97 -43.32 -10.06
N PHE A 965 -31.51 -44.29 -10.80
CA PHE A 965 -32.18 -44.02 -12.07
C PHE A 965 -33.37 -43.07 -11.91
N PHE A 966 -34.17 -43.21 -10.85
CA PHE A 966 -35.33 -42.34 -10.59
C PHE A 966 -34.98 -41.08 -9.79
N ILE A 967 -34.07 -41.18 -8.81
CA ILE A 967 -33.75 -40.08 -7.88
C ILE A 967 -32.57 -39.23 -8.38
N GLY A 968 -31.68 -39.78 -9.20
CA GLY A 968 -30.44 -39.13 -9.62
C GLY A 968 -30.68 -37.82 -10.35
N ILE A 969 -31.58 -37.79 -11.33
CA ILE A 969 -31.90 -36.57 -12.09
C ILE A 969 -32.51 -35.48 -11.19
N PRO A 970 -33.57 -35.73 -10.40
CA PRO A 970 -34.08 -34.74 -9.44
C PRO A 970 -33.03 -34.27 -8.43
N CYS A 971 -32.18 -35.16 -7.91
CA CYS A 971 -31.14 -34.82 -6.95
C CYS A 971 -30.07 -33.91 -7.56
N LEU A 972 -29.64 -34.19 -8.79
CA LEU A 972 -28.69 -33.34 -9.52
C LEU A 972 -29.30 -32.00 -9.93
N LEU A 973 -30.57 -31.97 -10.35
CA LEU A 973 -31.28 -30.70 -10.62
C LEU A 973 -31.41 -29.86 -9.35
N TRP A 974 -31.71 -30.50 -8.20
CA TRP A 974 -31.70 -29.82 -6.90
C TRP A 974 -30.32 -29.26 -6.56
N ALA A 975 -29.25 -30.01 -6.84
CA ALA A 975 -27.89 -29.50 -6.66
C ALA A 975 -27.61 -28.27 -7.54
N VAL A 976 -28.04 -28.26 -8.82
CA VAL A 976 -27.94 -27.06 -9.68
C VAL A 976 -28.71 -25.89 -9.08
N LEU A 977 -29.98 -26.09 -8.68
CA LEU A 977 -30.82 -25.02 -8.12
C LEU A 977 -30.24 -24.46 -6.81
N ARG A 978 -29.71 -25.33 -5.94
CA ARG A 978 -29.03 -24.94 -4.71
C ARG A 978 -27.76 -24.16 -5.02
N ASP A 979 -26.94 -24.62 -5.96
CA ASP A 979 -25.72 -23.92 -6.37
C ASP A 979 -26.04 -22.56 -7.01
N CYS A 980 -27.14 -22.44 -7.76
CA CYS A 980 -27.63 -21.15 -8.27
C CYS A 980 -28.03 -20.19 -7.15
N TYR A 981 -28.70 -20.69 -6.10
CA TYR A 981 -29.03 -19.90 -4.93
C TYR A 981 -27.76 -19.47 -4.17
N ASP A 982 -26.84 -20.41 -3.93
CA ASP A 982 -25.59 -20.18 -3.21
C ASP A 982 -24.69 -19.19 -3.98
N PHE A 983 -24.69 -19.22 -5.32
CA PHE A 983 -24.02 -18.22 -6.17
C PHE A 983 -24.48 -16.81 -5.82
N TRP A 984 -25.80 -16.54 -5.88
CA TRP A 984 -26.34 -15.21 -5.57
C TRP A 984 -26.18 -14.82 -4.10
N ALA A 985 -26.25 -15.78 -3.18
CA ALA A 985 -26.03 -15.55 -1.76
C ALA A 985 -24.57 -15.16 -1.45
N ASN A 986 -23.61 -15.67 -2.22
CA ASN A 986 -22.18 -15.46 -1.99
C ASN A 986 -21.58 -14.29 -2.79
N ILE A 987 -22.28 -13.73 -3.79
CA ILE A 987 -21.77 -12.60 -4.60
C ILE A 987 -21.22 -11.43 -3.76
N TYR A 988 -21.95 -11.02 -2.71
CA TYR A 988 -21.55 -9.88 -1.86
C TYR A 988 -20.92 -10.31 -0.53
N TYR A 989 -20.61 -11.60 -0.37
CA TYR A 989 -19.95 -12.09 0.84
C TYR A 989 -18.49 -11.61 0.85
N VAL A 990 -18.08 -10.98 1.95
CA VAL A 990 -16.70 -10.54 2.15
C VAL A 990 -15.95 -11.69 2.79
N HIS A 991 -14.92 -12.19 2.10
CA HIS A 991 -14.19 -13.36 2.53
C HIS A 991 -13.02 -12.94 3.43
N LYS A 992 -13.14 -13.23 4.73
CA LYS A 992 -12.01 -13.13 5.66
C LYS A 992 -11.17 -14.39 5.50
N ASP A 993 -9.97 -14.24 4.94
CA ASP A 993 -9.04 -15.37 4.82
C ASP A 993 -8.49 -15.71 6.21
N PRO A 994 -8.88 -16.86 6.81
CA PRO A 994 -8.44 -17.22 8.14
C PRO A 994 -6.94 -17.53 8.17
N LYS A 995 -6.32 -17.93 7.05
CA LYS A 995 -4.88 -18.23 7.00
C LYS A 995 -4.06 -16.95 7.00
N GLU A 996 -4.47 -15.98 6.20
CA GLU A 996 -3.83 -14.66 6.15
C GLU A 996 -3.96 -13.95 7.50
N GLU A 997 -5.14 -14.01 8.11
CA GLU A 997 -5.37 -13.49 9.46
C GLU A 997 -4.48 -14.25 10.47
N GLN A 998 -4.35 -15.58 10.36
CA GLN A 998 -3.47 -16.36 11.24
C GLN A 998 -1.97 -16.08 11.05
N GLU A 999 -1.48 -15.91 9.82
CA GLU A 999 -0.07 -15.61 9.54
C GLU A 999 0.30 -14.18 9.92
N LYS A 1000 -0.55 -13.20 9.55
CA LYS A 1000 -0.42 -11.82 10.02
C LYS A 1000 -0.39 -11.80 11.54
N VAL A 1001 -1.26 -12.57 12.20
CA VAL A 1001 -1.34 -12.71 13.65
C VAL A 1001 -0.12 -13.42 14.25
N LYS A 1002 0.48 -14.42 13.59
CA LYS A 1002 1.65 -15.13 14.15
C LYS A 1002 2.86 -14.23 14.30
N ILE A 1003 3.20 -13.45 13.27
CA ILE A 1003 4.35 -12.53 13.31
C ILE A 1003 3.99 -11.25 14.09
N SER A 1004 2.76 -10.73 13.96
CA SER A 1004 2.33 -9.54 14.70
C SER A 1004 2.15 -9.74 16.19
N ARG A 1005 1.85 -10.95 16.64
CA ARG A 1005 1.83 -11.26 18.08
C ARG A 1005 3.21 -11.24 18.72
N VAL A 1006 4.27 -11.43 17.94
CA VAL A 1006 5.64 -11.46 18.45
C VAL A 1006 6.22 -10.05 18.45
N ILE A 1007 6.25 -9.43 17.27
CA ILE A 1007 6.81 -8.09 17.07
C ILE A 1007 5.72 -7.07 17.37
N ASN A 1008 5.51 -6.83 18.65
CA ASN A 1008 4.66 -5.75 19.15
C ASN A 1008 5.51 -4.57 19.63
N GLN A 1009 4.87 -3.44 19.87
CA GLN A 1009 5.51 -2.22 20.39
C GLN A 1009 6.38 -2.48 21.63
N GLU A 1010 5.92 -3.38 22.49
CA GLU A 1010 6.58 -3.77 23.73
C GLU A 1010 7.86 -4.58 23.51
N MET A 1011 7.86 -5.54 22.57
CA MET A 1011 9.08 -6.24 22.18
C MET A 1011 10.14 -5.25 21.71
N ILE A 1012 9.75 -4.27 20.89
CA ILE A 1012 10.63 -3.21 20.39
C ILE A 1012 11.16 -2.36 21.55
N LYS A 1013 10.31 -1.94 22.49
CA LYS A 1013 10.75 -1.23 23.72
C LYS A 1013 11.81 -2.03 24.48
N ASN A 1014 11.58 -3.32 24.65
CA ASN A 1014 12.50 -4.21 25.37
C ASN A 1014 13.80 -4.41 24.60
N VAL A 1015 13.77 -4.52 23.27
CA VAL A 1015 14.98 -4.54 22.44
C VAL A 1015 15.77 -3.24 22.60
N HIS A 1016 15.12 -2.07 22.63
CA HIS A 1016 15.79 -0.79 22.87
C HIS A 1016 16.42 -0.69 24.25
N ARG A 1017 15.74 -1.14 25.30
CA ARG A 1017 16.31 -1.19 26.67
C ARG A 1017 17.58 -2.05 26.71
N VAL A 1018 17.55 -3.20 26.04
CA VAL A 1018 18.73 -4.08 25.91
C VAL A 1018 19.84 -3.37 25.14
N LEU A 1019 19.51 -2.70 24.03
CA LEU A 1019 20.48 -1.95 23.23
C LEU A 1019 21.11 -0.79 24.01
N GLU A 1020 20.38 -0.14 24.92
CA GLU A 1020 20.93 0.95 25.76
C GLU A 1020 21.88 0.44 26.85
N ASP A 1021 21.56 -0.72 27.43
CA ASP A 1021 22.34 -1.29 28.54
C ASP A 1021 23.59 -2.06 28.08
N MET A 1022 23.67 -2.42 26.80
CA MET A 1022 24.82 -3.13 26.23
C MET A 1022 26.02 -2.21 25.94
N VAL A 1023 27.20 -2.63 26.40
CA VAL A 1023 28.47 -1.92 26.17
C VAL A 1023 29.28 -2.53 25.01
N TYR A 1024 29.03 -3.80 24.65
CA TYR A 1024 29.77 -4.49 23.59
C TYR A 1024 29.35 -4.06 22.18
N ASP A 1025 30.31 -4.02 21.26
CA ASP A 1025 30.05 -3.73 19.85
C ASP A 1025 29.43 -4.93 19.11
N GLU A 1026 29.78 -6.14 19.52
CA GLU A 1026 29.33 -7.40 18.91
C GLU A 1026 28.83 -8.37 19.98
N ILE A 1027 27.71 -9.05 19.69
CA ILE A 1027 27.13 -10.05 20.59
C ILE A 1027 26.49 -11.19 19.80
N THR A 1028 26.50 -12.40 20.35
CA THR A 1028 25.77 -13.50 19.71
C THR A 1028 24.26 -13.32 19.84
N VAL A 1029 23.49 -13.74 18.83
CA VAL A 1029 22.02 -13.64 18.86
C VAL A 1029 21.44 -14.30 20.11
N ASN A 1030 21.98 -15.45 20.51
CA ASN A 1030 21.52 -16.16 21.71
C ASN A 1030 21.73 -15.33 22.97
N GLU A 1031 22.91 -14.74 23.17
CA GLU A 1031 23.17 -13.88 24.32
C GLU A 1031 22.28 -12.63 24.32
N PHE A 1032 22.02 -12.04 23.14
CA PHE A 1032 21.09 -10.93 23.02
C PHE A 1032 19.66 -11.33 23.43
N VAL A 1033 19.19 -12.49 22.93
CA VAL A 1033 17.86 -13.03 23.28
C VAL A 1033 17.75 -13.29 24.78
N GLU A 1034 18.78 -13.86 25.44
CA GLU A 1034 18.73 -14.08 26.89
C GLU A 1034 18.62 -12.76 27.67
N ASN A 1035 19.32 -11.71 27.23
CA ASN A 1035 19.20 -10.39 27.84
C ASN A 1035 17.83 -9.76 27.60
N TRP A 1036 17.29 -9.88 26.38
CA TRP A 1036 15.93 -9.42 26.06
C TRP A 1036 14.86 -10.15 26.86
N MET A 1037 14.98 -11.47 27.02
CA MET A 1037 14.08 -12.30 27.82
C MET A 1037 14.01 -11.84 29.27
N ALA A 1038 15.13 -11.33 29.82
CA ALA A 1038 15.13 -10.77 31.17
C ALA A 1038 14.17 -9.57 31.30
N TYR A 1039 14.05 -8.70 30.30
CA TYR A 1039 13.07 -7.60 30.30
C TYR A 1039 11.65 -8.06 29.95
N ASP A 1040 11.46 -8.96 28.97
CA ASP A 1040 10.13 -9.44 28.58
C ASP A 1040 9.43 -10.22 29.72
N ILE A 1041 10.18 -10.95 30.56
CA ILE A 1041 9.67 -11.63 31.77
C ILE A 1041 9.28 -10.63 32.87
N ILE A 1042 9.96 -9.49 32.96
CA ILE A 1042 9.63 -8.47 33.97
C ILE A 1042 8.30 -7.78 33.63
N ASP A 1043 8.07 -7.52 32.35
CA ASP A 1043 6.87 -6.80 31.91
C ASP A 1043 5.62 -7.71 31.89
N LYS A 1044 5.76 -9.04 31.81
CA LYS A 1044 4.62 -9.96 31.63
C LYS A 1044 4.66 -11.21 32.50
N ASP A 1045 3.47 -11.55 33.02
CA ASP A 1045 3.19 -12.81 33.72
C ASP A 1045 2.85 -13.92 32.68
N ILE A 1046 3.87 -14.45 32.00
CA ILE A 1046 3.72 -15.41 30.88
C ILE A 1046 3.87 -16.86 31.36
N SER A 1047 3.07 -17.78 30.81
CA SER A 1047 3.22 -19.22 31.07
C SER A 1047 4.55 -19.77 30.50
N THR A 1048 5.11 -20.80 31.14
CA THR A 1048 6.40 -21.40 30.72
C THR A 1048 6.40 -21.94 29.29
N LYS A 1049 5.26 -22.43 28.79
CA LYS A 1049 5.14 -22.90 27.40
C LYS A 1049 5.21 -21.76 26.40
N ASP A 1050 4.47 -20.69 26.66
CA ASP A 1050 4.45 -19.51 25.79
C ASP A 1050 5.80 -18.79 25.78
N LEU A 1051 6.54 -18.89 26.89
CA LEU A 1051 7.89 -18.32 27.04
C LEU A 1051 8.91 -18.98 26.09
N ILE A 1052 8.90 -20.31 25.98
CA ILE A 1052 9.79 -21.05 25.07
C ILE A 1052 9.46 -20.69 23.61
N GLU A 1053 8.17 -20.63 23.28
CA GLU A 1053 7.73 -20.26 21.94
C GLU A 1053 8.08 -18.80 21.59
N ARG A 1054 7.89 -17.85 22.52
CA ARG A 1054 8.34 -16.45 22.35
C ARG A 1054 9.84 -16.37 22.17
N LYS A 1055 10.62 -17.09 22.97
CA LYS A 1055 12.08 -17.13 22.86
C LYS A 1055 12.52 -17.57 21.48
N GLN A 1056 11.98 -18.69 20.98
CA GLN A 1056 12.32 -19.19 19.65
C GLN A 1056 12.01 -18.15 18.56
N ARG A 1057 10.82 -17.56 18.61
CA ARG A 1057 10.40 -16.55 17.63
C ARG A 1057 11.22 -15.26 17.71
N ALA A 1058 11.63 -14.84 18.91
CA ALA A 1058 12.53 -13.72 19.11
C ALA A 1058 13.94 -14.01 18.57
N THR A 1059 14.45 -15.24 18.75
CA THR A 1059 15.68 -15.70 18.11
C THR A 1059 15.57 -15.63 16.60
N ASP A 1060 14.50 -16.20 16.02
CA ASP A 1060 14.29 -16.21 14.57
C ASP A 1060 14.25 -14.79 13.99
N PHE A 1061 13.64 -13.84 14.71
CA PHE A 1061 13.63 -12.42 14.36
C PHE A 1061 15.02 -11.77 14.49
N LEU A 1062 15.72 -11.97 15.61
CA LEU A 1062 17.02 -11.32 15.87
C LEU A 1062 18.15 -11.87 14.98
N VAL A 1063 18.03 -13.10 14.49
CA VAL A 1063 18.93 -13.64 13.44
C VAL A 1063 18.92 -12.76 12.18
N GLN A 1064 17.82 -12.04 11.90
CA GLN A 1064 17.71 -11.14 10.75
C GLN A 1064 18.59 -9.88 10.87
N PHE A 1065 19.13 -9.60 12.06
CA PHE A 1065 20.09 -8.51 12.30
C PHE A 1065 21.55 -8.98 12.29
N SER A 1066 21.79 -10.29 12.15
CA SER A 1066 23.15 -10.82 12.09
C SER A 1066 23.86 -10.43 10.79
N GLU A 1067 25.19 -10.40 10.81
CA GLU A 1067 25.96 -10.12 9.59
C GLU A 1067 25.84 -11.27 8.57
N SER A 1068 25.68 -12.50 9.04
CA SER A 1068 25.48 -13.66 8.19
C SER A 1068 24.70 -14.77 8.89
N LEU A 1069 23.95 -15.56 8.13
CA LEU A 1069 23.24 -16.73 8.66
C LEU A 1069 24.17 -17.80 9.26
N LYS A 1070 25.47 -17.79 8.90
CA LYS A 1070 26.47 -18.73 9.44
C LYS A 1070 27.08 -18.24 10.75
N HIS A 1071 27.28 -16.94 10.88
CA HIS A 1071 27.82 -16.29 12.07
C HIS A 1071 26.74 -15.38 12.65
N THR A 1072 25.96 -15.92 13.58
CA THR A 1072 24.85 -15.23 14.25
C THR A 1072 25.37 -14.23 15.30
N VAL A 1073 26.18 -13.28 14.84
CA VAL A 1073 26.70 -12.14 15.61
C VAL A 1073 25.98 -10.88 15.14
N ILE A 1074 25.47 -10.11 16.09
CA ILE A 1074 24.79 -8.83 15.88
C ILE A 1074 25.78 -7.72 16.21
N ASN A 1075 25.95 -6.78 15.27
CA ASN A 1075 26.68 -5.53 15.50
C ASN A 1075 25.73 -4.52 16.18
N ILE A 1076 25.98 -4.20 17.44
CA ILE A 1076 25.12 -3.35 18.27
C ILE A 1076 25.04 -1.92 17.75
N PRO A 1077 26.16 -1.23 17.41
CA PRO A 1077 26.09 0.10 16.79
C PRO A 1077 25.23 0.13 15.54
N LYS A 1078 25.37 -0.86 14.64
CA LYS A 1078 24.57 -0.96 13.42
C LYS A 1078 23.09 -1.19 13.73
N MET A 1079 22.78 -2.08 14.68
CA MET A 1079 21.41 -2.34 15.11
C MET A 1079 20.75 -1.11 15.75
N ARG A 1080 21.49 -0.31 16.54
CA ARG A 1080 21.01 0.98 17.08
C ARG A 1080 20.68 1.99 15.98
N ARG A 1081 21.45 2.01 14.88
CA ARG A 1081 21.17 2.89 13.73
C ARG A 1081 19.96 2.41 12.91
N LEU A 1082 19.81 1.10 12.74
CA LEU A 1082 18.65 0.47 12.09
C LEU A 1082 17.36 0.57 12.89
N LEU A 1083 17.48 0.58 14.22
CA LEU A 1083 16.39 0.74 15.19
C LEU A 1083 16.63 2.02 15.98
N PRO A 1084 16.38 3.21 15.42
CA PRO A 1084 16.55 4.45 16.17
C PRO A 1084 15.47 4.55 17.25
N LYS A 1085 15.89 4.90 18.48
CA LYS A 1085 14.96 5.09 19.61
C LYS A 1085 14.08 6.30 19.36
N GLN A 1086 12.76 6.13 19.45
CA GLN A 1086 11.84 7.26 19.39
C GLN A 1086 11.72 7.92 20.77
N PRO A 1087 11.80 9.27 20.87
CA PRO A 1087 11.90 9.99 22.13
C PRO A 1087 10.71 9.78 23.08
N ASN A 1088 9.52 9.48 22.55
CA ASN A 1088 8.29 9.30 23.34
C ASN A 1088 7.88 7.83 23.55
N GLU A 1089 8.69 6.86 23.10
CA GLU A 1089 8.40 5.42 23.14
C GLU A 1089 7.09 4.96 22.45
N GLU A 1090 6.39 5.84 21.74
CA GLU A 1090 5.26 5.50 20.89
C GLU A 1090 5.76 5.19 19.48
N TYR A 1091 5.89 3.92 19.15
CA TYR A 1091 6.31 3.49 17.81
C TYR A 1091 5.10 3.47 16.88
N THR A 1092 5.20 4.18 15.76
CA THR A 1092 4.17 4.16 14.72
C THR A 1092 4.04 2.76 14.10
N GLU A 1093 2.85 2.40 13.60
CA GLU A 1093 2.64 1.13 12.90
C GLU A 1093 3.61 0.93 11.72
N ASP A 1094 3.95 2.01 11.02
CA ASP A 1094 4.92 1.94 9.92
C ASP A 1094 6.34 1.70 10.41
N TYR A 1095 6.72 2.25 11.58
CA TYR A 1095 7.97 1.87 12.24
C TYR A 1095 7.98 0.38 12.56
N ILE A 1096 6.91 -0.15 13.17
CA ILE A 1096 6.81 -1.56 13.55
C ILE A 1096 6.88 -2.47 12.30
N LYS A 1097 6.18 -2.09 11.22
CA LYS A 1097 6.25 -2.79 9.93
C LYS A 1097 7.69 -2.78 9.39
N ARG A 1098 8.37 -1.64 9.35
CA ARG A 1098 9.77 -1.57 8.91
C ARG A 1098 10.64 -2.54 9.70
N VAL A 1099 10.56 -2.49 11.03
CA VAL A 1099 11.33 -3.37 11.91
C VAL A 1099 11.08 -4.85 11.61
N ARG A 1100 9.85 -5.24 11.31
CA ARG A 1100 9.50 -6.63 10.94
C ARG A 1100 10.20 -7.13 9.68
N PHE A 1101 10.48 -6.25 8.72
CA PHE A 1101 11.00 -6.64 7.41
C PHE A 1101 12.50 -6.35 7.23
N ILE A 1102 13.20 -5.91 8.27
CA ILE A 1102 14.66 -5.75 8.23
C ILE A 1102 15.31 -7.13 8.15
N ASN A 1103 16.11 -7.36 7.12
CA ASN A 1103 16.91 -8.58 6.96
C ASN A 1103 18.32 -8.22 6.44
N VAL A 1104 19.22 -7.97 7.37
CA VAL A 1104 20.61 -7.55 7.10
C VAL A 1104 21.39 -8.63 6.34
N PRO A 1105 21.29 -9.95 6.64
CA PRO A 1105 21.99 -10.98 5.89
C PRO A 1105 21.71 -10.97 4.38
N TRP A 1106 20.45 -10.79 3.97
CA TRP A 1106 20.10 -10.73 2.54
C TRP A 1106 20.67 -9.49 1.88
N LEU A 1107 20.41 -8.31 2.45
CA LEU A 1107 20.93 -7.05 1.92
C LEU A 1107 22.46 -7.04 1.85
N SER A 1108 23.14 -7.58 2.87
CA SER A 1108 24.61 -7.69 2.87
C SER A 1108 25.11 -8.67 1.81
N LYS A 1109 24.37 -9.74 1.52
CA LYS A 1109 24.71 -10.67 0.44
C LYS A 1109 24.54 -10.00 -0.93
N GLY A 1110 23.44 -9.27 -1.16
CA GLY A 1110 23.21 -8.52 -2.39
C GLY A 1110 24.27 -7.46 -2.64
N LEU A 1111 24.60 -6.65 -1.62
CA LEU A 1111 25.67 -5.65 -1.71
C LEU A 1111 27.03 -6.30 -2.01
N LYS A 1112 27.34 -7.42 -1.37
CA LYS A 1112 28.60 -8.13 -1.62
C LYS A 1112 28.66 -8.69 -3.03
N ASN A 1113 27.60 -9.33 -3.52
CA ASN A 1113 27.52 -9.85 -4.88
C ASN A 1113 27.77 -8.73 -5.90
N PHE A 1114 27.12 -7.58 -5.72
CA PHE A 1114 27.33 -6.39 -6.55
C PHE A 1114 28.77 -5.88 -6.51
N GLN A 1115 29.37 -5.76 -5.32
CA GLN A 1115 30.76 -5.32 -5.17
C GLN A 1115 31.75 -6.31 -5.79
N ASP A 1116 31.48 -7.61 -5.68
CA ASP A 1116 32.28 -8.68 -6.29
C ASP A 1116 32.20 -8.59 -7.83
N GLU A 1117 31.01 -8.30 -8.38
CA GLU A 1117 30.79 -8.08 -9.83
C GLU A 1117 31.52 -6.83 -10.34
N MET A 1118 31.38 -5.69 -9.67
CA MET A 1118 32.04 -4.42 -10.03
C MET A 1118 33.56 -4.49 -9.87
N GLY A 1119 34.03 -5.28 -8.91
CA GLY A 1119 35.45 -5.59 -8.75
C GLY A 1119 35.97 -6.52 -9.84
N SER A 1120 35.14 -7.31 -10.49
CA SER A 1120 35.61 -8.29 -11.48
C SER A 1120 35.98 -7.66 -12.83
N ILE A 1121 37.09 -8.12 -13.42
CA ILE A 1121 37.51 -7.81 -14.79
C ILE A 1121 37.10 -8.99 -15.66
N THR A 1122 36.23 -8.76 -16.64
CA THR A 1122 35.89 -9.74 -17.67
C THR A 1122 36.99 -9.81 -18.72
N ILE A 1123 37.67 -10.97 -18.86
CA ILE A 1123 38.61 -11.26 -19.94
C ILE A 1123 38.08 -12.47 -20.72
N GLY A 1124 37.48 -12.23 -21.89
CA GLY A 1124 36.98 -13.30 -22.78
C GLY A 1124 35.94 -14.20 -22.14
N ASP A 1125 34.81 -13.63 -21.70
CA ASP A 1125 33.69 -14.29 -20.99
C ASP A 1125 34.02 -14.87 -19.59
N VAL A 1126 35.27 -14.73 -19.12
CA VAL A 1126 35.68 -15.12 -17.77
C VAL A 1126 35.76 -13.87 -16.89
N THR A 1127 34.89 -13.78 -15.88
CA THR A 1127 34.95 -12.77 -14.81
C THR A 1127 36.06 -13.09 -13.82
N VAL A 1128 37.10 -12.26 -13.76
CA VAL A 1128 38.21 -12.39 -12.80
C VAL A 1128 38.04 -11.33 -11.70
N PRO A 1129 37.68 -11.67 -10.46
CA PRO A 1129 37.52 -10.69 -9.37
C PRO A 1129 38.83 -9.92 -9.10
N LYS A 1130 38.80 -8.57 -8.96
CA LYS A 1130 40.01 -7.73 -8.73
C LYS A 1130 40.72 -7.98 -7.41
N ASP A 1131 40.00 -8.29 -6.33
CA ASP A 1131 40.56 -8.20 -4.98
C ASP A 1131 40.63 -9.55 -4.27
N SER A 1132 41.72 -10.29 -4.53
CA SER A 1132 42.34 -11.18 -3.53
C SER A 1132 43.39 -10.41 -2.72
N GLY A 1133 43.03 -9.21 -2.23
CA GLY A 1133 43.89 -8.30 -1.47
C GLY A 1133 43.81 -8.46 0.06
N VAL A 1134 42.93 -9.33 0.58
CA VAL A 1134 42.98 -9.73 1.98
C VAL A 1134 44.05 -10.82 2.13
N SER A 1135 45.15 -10.48 2.80
CA SER A 1135 46.21 -11.42 3.17
C SER A 1135 45.60 -12.60 3.96
N GLY A 1136 45.41 -13.75 3.31
CA GLY A 1136 45.01 -14.99 3.98
C GLY A 1136 43.98 -15.88 3.28
N GLY A 1137 43.34 -15.44 2.19
CA GLY A 1137 42.55 -16.34 1.34
C GLY A 1137 43.42 -16.88 0.20
N PRO A 1138 43.61 -18.21 0.06
CA PRO A 1138 44.35 -18.72 -1.09
C PRO A 1138 43.51 -18.41 -2.34
N LEU A 1139 44.14 -17.79 -3.34
CA LEU A 1139 43.80 -18.09 -4.73
C LEU A 1139 43.69 -19.61 -4.82
N ASP A 1140 42.46 -20.10 -4.88
CA ASP A 1140 42.17 -21.53 -4.82
C ASP A 1140 42.98 -22.18 -5.94
N VAL A 1141 43.80 -23.18 -5.58
CA VAL A 1141 44.66 -23.90 -6.53
C VAL A 1141 43.83 -24.44 -7.69
N LEU A 1142 42.54 -24.71 -7.46
CA LEU A 1142 41.55 -25.05 -8.48
C LEU A 1142 41.30 -23.95 -9.51
N HIS A 1143 41.28 -22.68 -9.10
CA HIS A 1143 41.04 -21.56 -10.00
C HIS A 1143 42.26 -21.25 -10.87
N ILE A 1144 43.47 -21.29 -10.29
CA ILE A 1144 44.72 -21.21 -11.06
C ILE A 1144 44.81 -22.38 -12.04
N ARG A 1145 44.46 -23.59 -11.59
CA ARG A 1145 44.45 -24.78 -12.44
C ARG A 1145 43.40 -24.70 -13.55
N ASN A 1146 42.23 -24.10 -13.30
CA ASN A 1146 41.23 -23.87 -14.34
C ASN A 1146 41.72 -22.83 -15.35
N ILE A 1147 42.40 -21.78 -14.91
CA ILE A 1147 43.03 -20.80 -15.81
C ILE A 1147 44.14 -21.46 -16.64
N GLU A 1148 44.99 -22.29 -16.04
CA GLU A 1148 46.00 -23.09 -16.75
C GLU A 1148 45.37 -24.03 -17.77
N ILE A 1149 44.30 -24.75 -17.39
CA ILE A 1149 43.56 -25.65 -18.31
C ILE A 1149 42.94 -24.85 -19.46
N THR A 1150 42.43 -23.64 -19.19
CA THR A 1150 41.82 -22.78 -20.22
C THR A 1150 42.87 -22.20 -21.15
N LEU A 1151 44.03 -21.81 -20.62
CA LEU A 1151 45.20 -21.40 -21.40
C LEU A 1151 45.73 -22.55 -22.26
N GLU A 1152 45.87 -23.75 -21.72
CA GLU A 1152 46.25 -24.94 -22.50
C GLU A 1152 45.23 -25.26 -23.60
N MET A 1153 43.93 -25.13 -23.32
CA MET A 1153 42.88 -25.28 -24.34
C MET A 1153 42.96 -24.21 -25.42
N MET A 1154 43.25 -22.96 -25.04
CA MET A 1154 43.45 -21.86 -25.99
C MET A 1154 44.69 -22.07 -26.85
N ASP A 1155 45.82 -22.47 -26.27
CA ASP A 1155 47.04 -22.79 -27.00
C ASP A 1155 46.82 -23.95 -27.96
N LYS A 1156 46.08 -24.97 -27.54
CA LYS A 1156 45.70 -26.09 -28.40
C LYS A 1156 44.79 -25.64 -29.55
N LYS A 1157 43.77 -24.83 -29.28
CA LYS A 1157 42.92 -24.25 -30.33
C LYS A 1157 43.71 -23.35 -31.28
N HIS A 1158 44.66 -22.58 -30.77
CA HIS A 1158 45.54 -21.73 -31.57
C HIS A 1158 46.46 -22.58 -32.46
N ALA A 1159 46.99 -23.69 -31.96
CA ALA A 1159 47.76 -24.65 -32.74
C ALA A 1159 46.91 -25.35 -33.81
N GLU A 1160 45.68 -25.75 -33.48
CA GLU A 1160 44.71 -26.29 -34.45
C GLU A 1160 44.38 -25.26 -35.54
N LEU A 1161 44.14 -24.00 -35.17
CA LEU A 1161 43.88 -22.91 -36.11
C LEU A 1161 45.09 -22.66 -37.01
N ALA A 1162 46.31 -22.65 -36.45
CA ALA A 1162 47.55 -22.51 -37.21
C ALA A 1162 47.72 -23.64 -38.24
N ASN A 1163 47.47 -24.90 -37.85
CA ASN A 1163 47.47 -26.03 -38.76
C ASN A 1163 46.39 -25.88 -39.85
N THR A 1164 45.20 -25.40 -39.49
CA THR A 1164 44.11 -25.17 -40.44
C THR A 1164 44.51 -24.11 -41.47
N ILE A 1165 45.12 -23.01 -41.03
CA ILE A 1165 45.65 -21.95 -41.90
C ILE A 1165 46.73 -22.50 -42.84
N GLU A 1166 47.62 -23.36 -42.34
CA GLU A 1166 48.66 -23.97 -43.16
C GLU A 1166 48.08 -24.94 -44.21
N THR A 1167 47.03 -25.67 -43.83
CA THR A 1167 46.29 -26.55 -44.75
C THR A 1167 45.59 -25.73 -45.85
N ILE A 1168 44.95 -24.61 -45.50
CA ILE A 1168 44.34 -23.68 -46.45
C ILE A 1168 45.42 -23.09 -47.38
N ARG A 1169 46.59 -22.71 -46.85
CA ARG A 1169 47.72 -22.24 -47.67
C ARG A 1169 48.17 -23.29 -48.67
N ARG A 1170 48.32 -24.55 -48.27
CA ARG A 1170 48.65 -25.66 -49.18
C ARG A 1170 47.60 -25.83 -50.27
N GLN A 1171 46.32 -25.82 -49.91
CA GLN A 1171 45.22 -25.91 -50.88
C GLN A 1171 45.24 -24.73 -51.87
N MET A 1172 45.50 -23.52 -51.39
CA MET A 1172 45.68 -22.34 -52.25
C MET A 1172 46.88 -22.48 -53.20
N GLU A 1173 48.00 -23.03 -52.74
CA GLU A 1173 49.16 -23.28 -53.61
C GLU A 1173 48.88 -24.35 -54.66
N GLU A 1174 48.16 -25.43 -54.31
CA GLU A 1174 47.70 -26.42 -55.27
C GLU A 1174 46.74 -25.82 -56.29
N GLN A 1175 45.76 -25.03 -55.85
CA GLN A 1175 44.87 -24.31 -56.76
C GLN A 1175 45.63 -23.35 -57.67
N LYS A 1176 46.66 -22.64 -57.17
CA LYS A 1176 47.54 -21.81 -58.00
C LYS A 1176 48.32 -22.64 -59.02
N LYS A 1177 48.83 -23.82 -58.65
CA LYS A 1177 49.50 -24.74 -59.59
C LYS A 1177 48.54 -25.27 -60.65
N ILE A 1178 47.32 -25.63 -60.28
CA ILE A 1178 46.27 -26.07 -61.20
C ILE A 1178 45.91 -24.92 -62.16
N ALA A 1179 45.70 -23.72 -61.64
CA ALA A 1179 45.43 -22.53 -62.45
C ALA A 1179 46.58 -22.21 -63.42
N ALA A 1180 47.84 -22.37 -62.98
CA ALA A 1180 49.01 -22.20 -63.84
C ALA A 1180 49.09 -23.29 -64.93
N MET A 1181 48.78 -24.55 -64.60
CA MET A 1181 48.70 -25.64 -65.58
C MET A 1181 47.58 -25.42 -66.61
N LEU A 1182 46.43 -24.90 -66.17
CA LEU A 1182 45.32 -24.55 -67.06
C LEU A 1182 45.70 -23.41 -68.00
N ARG A 1183 46.32 -22.34 -67.50
CA ARG A 1183 46.85 -21.25 -68.36
C ARG A 1183 47.93 -21.74 -69.33
N GLY A 1184 48.80 -22.66 -68.91
CA GLY A 1184 49.79 -23.27 -69.80
C GLY A 1184 49.16 -24.10 -70.92
N ARG A 1185 48.04 -24.78 -70.65
CA ARG A 1185 47.25 -25.50 -71.68
C ARG A 1185 46.51 -24.55 -72.62
N GLU A 1186 46.01 -23.42 -72.13
CA GLU A 1186 45.41 -22.38 -72.96
C GLU A 1186 46.44 -21.66 -73.83
N SER A 1187 47.69 -21.52 -73.38
CA SER A 1187 48.80 -20.98 -74.18
C SER A 1187 49.33 -21.94 -75.25
N ASN A 1188 49.09 -23.25 -75.10
CA ASN A 1188 49.50 -24.29 -76.06
C ASN A 1188 48.38 -24.69 -77.02
N ARG A 1189 47.15 -24.20 -76.79
CA ARG A 1189 46.06 -24.21 -77.77
C ARG A 1189 46.11 -22.93 -78.57
#